data_AF-A0A3F2RWC8-F1
#
_entry.id   AF-A0A3F2RWC8-F1
#
_cell.length_a   1.000
_cell.length_b   1.000
_cell.length_c   1.000
_cell.angle_alpha   90.00
_cell.angle_beta   90.00
_cell.angle_gamma   90.00
#
_symmetry.space_group_name_H-M   'P 1'
#
loop_
_entity.id
_entity.type
_entity.pdbx_description
1 polymer ?
#
loop_
_entity_poly.entity_id
_entity_poly.type
_entity_poly.pdbx_seq_one_letter_code
_entity_poly.pdbx_strand_id
1 'polypeptide(L)'
;MEALQAACVALHAPPTGPEAEQRRAEAEVVLDHFKRSPSALSDAMTLLRTSNTPPVVQFHCVATVREVTLQRWSLLALSDKSQALDFLMQLMLEQGAVLPRFVASSALQTAVLLVKRGWLDRLESGRAAVLQQMGAMLQPGNTIAHRLLAAKWLLAFVTEFSSASRASNMLQPVEFHTKSRRTLEKSGGLKDIVAFAVPLLEDSIRSTMTACGDSGAGDMPAEQLELLDAAFRLCVELLNWQFADPRAGNLTWSLSVSASDDDGNKPVLTPQASWRPILVRPELIHSAFNTYAFFRNVAAKNETLLHLARQFLIQLASLQGPIFERKTEQVQFLGEIFRGVVTVVHNPFLDLLAQSDITGYELATRELIDCCLLLFRLVNNMGLENLLHANSGQLFTSFVEELAALTKKLLHSAHGRIQSHLRENPNEAIDELWELEGVDILLDAWVVLVNNPLLLEVGAPGSSQPEAERALAILSEVSAPVVELYLQVQLEMCIVEVLADQDEDEDVEDNAASSAREQFELAAALARLNSSASASLLVSLMQSLMIDIEHELSKVAKQNGGNITAELSQLFEKLHFVILFVGLFLADDYEGERPGIPERIHNTLRGAVSAEASPVVNLILLIMNHLLEFEVMRLAHGPTSDCVSPFVSEELLKTTTRLCATYLAPDVLVNCGEVAPALLEVFGFQDGGRAGELLNFLVQQATVYLLHWPTQPVVMENLIEFLLVLANTRAIGCVLSSQMWQSLVQENASAGSFITASNSGDSSALRAAVARIPSTLRGQLTEALCRAGMASNDQNMRVAHFEAVSRPIEQRLQHLIALPNFESKQTVNDVRVQEELKLLIEMYSGIARSAESASHTQITAFCLPVLPVVAKIFQIFQGDSQVVNLTLNFFCLLVEAQLCYLPPRDALQVYTASDDLIRAYCRHNLGKKTKDFIDFSEDATSEQEQADASQASSVVADVVFSGLRQVIPLMTEQLLAYPSLSQQYFTLVSYMVEVYAEKLASLPSELFRMLLQSLLVGMRHISVDVVRNSFQALGELASYHWKAQLSRQPGLEAHRQQNPDIFMAFLRVIFRMALFEDFNPGILDACAGTLYPLILIEQARYSALADEINREQADLDAASQQRLAAAFAELTSFLSPADIAMGTAMTRKLRMQFKTNLYAFVAEVRGFLKVK
;
A
#
# COMPACT_ATOMS: atom_id res chain seq x y z
N MET A 1 36.93 18.81 -30.03
CA MET A 1 35.88 19.80 -30.39
C MET A 1 34.90 19.27 -31.41
N GLU A 2 35.25 19.20 -32.69
CA GLU A 2 34.33 18.79 -33.75
C GLU A 2 33.69 17.42 -33.49
N ALA A 3 34.49 16.44 -33.02
CA ALA A 3 33.99 15.12 -32.59
C ALA A 3 32.95 15.19 -31.46
N LEU A 4 33.14 16.05 -30.45
CA LEU A 4 32.17 16.24 -29.36
C LEU A 4 30.86 16.84 -29.90
N GLN A 5 30.96 17.84 -30.77
CA GLN A 5 29.79 18.45 -31.40
C GLN A 5 29.03 17.46 -32.29
N ALA A 6 29.74 16.65 -33.07
CA ALA A 6 29.15 15.60 -33.90
C ALA A 6 28.43 14.53 -33.04
N ALA A 7 29.06 14.08 -31.95
CA ALA A 7 28.47 13.13 -31.00
C ALA A 7 27.21 13.70 -30.33
N CYS A 8 27.26 14.93 -29.81
CA CYS A 8 26.09 15.61 -29.25
C CYS A 8 24.93 15.71 -30.25
N VAL A 9 25.20 15.98 -31.52
CA VAL A 9 24.16 16.03 -32.57
C VAL A 9 23.62 14.64 -32.89
N ALA A 10 24.48 13.62 -32.97
CA ALA A 10 24.07 12.24 -33.25
C ALA A 10 23.20 11.64 -32.14
N LEU A 11 23.49 11.94 -30.86
CA LEU A 11 22.75 11.42 -29.70
C LEU A 11 21.26 11.85 -29.68
N HIS A 12 20.98 13.02 -30.28
CA HIS A 12 19.67 13.66 -30.37
C HIS A 12 19.04 13.57 -31.77
N ALA A 13 19.61 12.77 -32.68
CA ALA A 13 18.95 12.43 -33.93
C ALA A 13 17.76 11.46 -33.69
N PRO A 14 16.72 11.46 -34.55
CA PRO A 14 15.62 10.51 -34.43
C PRO A 14 16.11 9.04 -34.47
N PRO A 15 15.64 8.17 -33.55
CA PRO A 15 16.09 6.78 -33.48
C PRO A 15 15.38 5.91 -34.54
N THR A 16 15.69 6.13 -35.82
CA THR A 16 15.07 5.41 -36.95
C THR A 16 16.02 4.35 -37.52
N GLY A 17 15.98 3.16 -36.92
CA GLY A 17 16.65 1.95 -37.41
C GLY A 17 18.06 1.70 -36.86
N PRO A 18 18.66 0.53 -37.17
CA PRO A 18 19.89 0.05 -36.53
C PRO A 18 21.12 0.94 -36.79
N GLU A 19 21.17 1.65 -37.93
CA GLU A 19 22.24 2.63 -38.17
C GLU A 19 22.16 3.87 -37.27
N ALA A 20 20.97 4.21 -36.75
CA ALA A 20 20.79 5.30 -35.80
C ALA A 20 21.21 4.85 -34.39
N GLU A 21 20.87 3.62 -34.01
CA GLU A 21 21.33 2.98 -32.75
C GLU A 21 22.86 2.87 -32.71
N GLN A 22 23.49 2.38 -33.79
CA GLN A 22 24.95 2.30 -33.88
C GLN A 22 25.60 3.69 -33.73
N ARG A 23 25.11 4.71 -34.46
CA ARG A 23 25.62 6.09 -34.34
C ARG A 23 25.40 6.69 -32.95
N ARG A 24 24.35 6.27 -32.24
CA ARG A 24 24.11 6.68 -30.84
C ARG A 24 25.12 6.05 -29.90
N ALA A 25 25.37 4.75 -30.01
CA ALA A 25 26.39 4.05 -29.22
C ALA A 25 27.80 4.62 -29.49
N GLU A 26 28.14 4.92 -30.74
CA GLU A 26 29.38 5.60 -31.11
C GLU A 26 29.48 7.02 -30.48
N ALA A 27 28.37 7.77 -30.45
CA ALA A 27 28.30 9.08 -29.82
C ALA A 27 28.44 9.02 -28.28
N GLU A 28 27.87 8.01 -27.63
CA GLU A 28 28.01 7.76 -26.19
C GLU A 28 29.47 7.47 -25.82
N VAL A 29 30.16 6.63 -26.61
CA VAL A 29 31.60 6.37 -26.45
C VAL A 29 32.43 7.65 -26.59
N VAL A 30 32.09 8.55 -27.52
CA VAL A 30 32.80 9.84 -27.68
C VAL A 30 32.51 10.79 -26.51
N LEU A 31 31.28 10.85 -26.01
CA LEU A 31 30.90 11.66 -24.85
C LEU A 31 31.59 11.18 -23.58
N ASP A 32 31.67 9.87 -23.37
CA ASP A 32 32.36 9.29 -22.24
C ASP A 32 33.87 9.53 -22.35
N HIS A 33 34.49 9.25 -23.50
CA HIS A 33 35.89 9.59 -23.76
C HIS A 33 36.22 11.08 -23.48
N PHE A 34 35.32 11.99 -23.83
CA PHE A 34 35.47 13.41 -23.50
C PHE A 34 35.46 13.68 -21.98
N LYS A 35 34.49 13.14 -21.23
CA LYS A 35 34.41 13.28 -19.76
C LYS A 35 35.67 12.74 -19.06
N ARG A 36 36.29 11.72 -19.63
CA ARG A 36 37.51 11.07 -19.10
C ARG A 36 38.78 11.89 -19.26
N SER A 37 38.81 12.87 -20.18
CA SER A 37 39.99 13.72 -20.41
C SER A 37 40.46 14.41 -19.11
N PRO A 38 41.78 14.57 -18.88
CA PRO A 38 42.27 15.43 -17.81
C PRO A 38 41.79 16.88 -17.96
N SER A 39 41.65 17.37 -19.18
CA SER A 39 41.18 18.73 -19.51
C SER A 39 39.65 18.87 -19.58
N ALA A 40 38.87 17.79 -19.40
CA ALA A 40 37.42 17.78 -19.62
C ALA A 40 36.70 18.94 -18.91
N LEU A 41 37.09 19.24 -17.67
CA LEU A 41 36.50 20.30 -16.85
C LEU A 41 36.82 21.70 -17.41
N SER A 42 38.09 21.99 -17.72
CA SER A 42 38.50 23.29 -18.27
C SER A 42 37.95 23.52 -19.69
N ASP A 43 37.89 22.46 -20.49
CA ASP A 43 37.38 22.51 -21.85
C ASP A 43 35.87 22.77 -21.83
N ALA A 44 35.10 22.02 -21.04
CA ALA A 44 33.66 22.24 -20.87
C ALA A 44 33.34 23.67 -20.39
N MET A 45 34.10 24.21 -19.42
CA MET A 45 33.95 25.60 -18.95
C MET A 45 34.26 26.63 -20.06
N THR A 46 35.30 26.39 -20.85
CA THR A 46 35.68 27.28 -21.97
C THR A 46 34.59 27.31 -23.06
N LEU A 47 33.99 26.15 -23.35
CA LEU A 47 32.92 26.02 -24.33
C LEU A 47 31.60 26.65 -23.87
N LEU A 48 31.29 26.56 -22.58
CA LEU A 48 30.12 27.21 -22.01
C LEU A 48 30.17 28.74 -22.12
N ARG A 49 31.36 29.36 -22.06
CA ARG A 49 31.53 30.81 -22.30
C ARG A 49 31.56 31.23 -23.77
N THR A 50 31.74 30.27 -24.69
CA THR A 50 31.93 30.56 -26.12
C THR A 50 30.56 30.78 -26.80
N SER A 51 30.34 31.96 -27.36
CA SER A 51 29.05 32.39 -27.94
C SER A 51 28.53 31.53 -29.08
N ASN A 52 29.41 30.80 -29.77
CA ASN A 52 29.07 30.00 -30.95
C ASN A 52 28.85 28.50 -30.62
N THR A 53 28.91 28.10 -29.35
CA THR A 53 28.71 26.70 -28.94
C THR A 53 27.24 26.32 -29.06
N PRO A 54 26.87 25.23 -29.77
CA PRO A 54 25.47 24.82 -29.90
C PRO A 54 24.83 24.45 -28.55
N PRO A 55 23.54 24.75 -28.31
CA PRO A 55 22.85 24.48 -27.04
C PRO A 55 22.95 23.04 -26.52
N VAL A 56 22.88 22.06 -27.42
CA VAL A 56 23.01 20.62 -27.06
C VAL A 56 24.43 20.32 -26.54
N VAL A 57 25.46 20.93 -27.13
CA VAL A 57 26.85 20.83 -26.66
C VAL A 57 27.01 21.54 -25.31
N GLN A 58 26.38 22.70 -25.12
CA GLN A 58 26.37 23.39 -23.83
C GLN A 58 25.75 22.52 -22.72
N PHE A 59 24.61 21.86 -22.98
CA PHE A 59 23.99 20.93 -22.03
C PHE A 59 24.93 19.77 -21.65
N HIS A 60 25.59 19.13 -22.63
CA HIS A 60 26.57 18.08 -22.34
C HIS A 60 27.85 18.61 -21.65
N CYS A 61 28.25 19.86 -21.89
CA CYS A 61 29.32 20.51 -21.13
C CYS A 61 28.92 20.72 -19.66
N VAL A 62 27.69 21.15 -19.38
CA VAL A 62 27.17 21.22 -17.99
C VAL A 62 27.17 19.84 -17.33
N ALA A 63 26.65 18.80 -18.01
CA ALA A 63 26.67 17.43 -17.51
C ALA A 63 28.12 16.94 -17.23
N THR A 64 29.07 17.31 -18.10
CA THR A 64 30.50 17.03 -17.90
C THR A 64 31.04 17.75 -16.66
N VAL A 65 30.77 19.05 -16.48
CA VAL A 65 31.16 19.80 -15.27
C VAL A 65 30.58 19.12 -14.02
N ARG A 66 29.30 18.72 -14.04
CA ARG A 66 28.64 18.01 -12.94
C ARG A 66 29.36 16.71 -12.60
N GLU A 67 29.42 15.78 -13.57
CA GLU A 67 29.86 14.40 -13.34
C GLU A 67 31.36 14.34 -13.01
N VAL A 68 32.20 15.06 -13.76
CA VAL A 68 33.65 15.09 -13.53
C VAL A 68 34.00 15.72 -12.18
N THR A 69 33.29 16.78 -11.76
CA THR A 69 33.51 17.41 -10.44
C THR A 69 33.06 16.51 -9.28
N LEU A 70 31.97 15.76 -9.45
CA LEU A 70 31.49 14.81 -8.45
C LEU A 70 32.39 13.57 -8.31
N GLN A 71 32.74 12.96 -9.44
CA GLN A 71 33.65 11.81 -9.51
C GLN A 71 35.01 12.14 -8.89
N ARG A 72 35.55 13.33 -9.18
CA ARG A 72 36.85 13.80 -8.66
C ARG A 72 36.74 14.54 -7.31
N TRP A 73 35.59 14.58 -6.64
CA TRP A 73 35.35 15.48 -5.49
C TRP A 73 36.34 15.30 -4.34
N SER A 74 36.77 14.08 -4.03
CA SER A 74 37.76 13.81 -2.98
C SER A 74 39.17 14.30 -3.34
N LEU A 75 39.46 14.50 -4.62
CA LEU A 75 40.78 14.80 -5.18
C LEU A 75 41.00 16.30 -5.45
N LEU A 76 39.90 17.04 -5.63
CA LEU A 76 39.93 18.48 -5.85
C LEU A 76 40.27 19.23 -4.57
N ALA A 77 41.20 20.19 -4.66
CA ALA A 77 41.47 21.10 -3.55
C ALA A 77 40.23 21.99 -3.28
N LEU A 78 40.18 22.62 -2.10
CA LEU A 78 39.09 23.54 -1.73
C LEU A 78 38.93 24.71 -2.72
N SER A 79 40.02 25.15 -3.36
CA SER A 79 39.99 26.12 -4.46
C SER A 79 39.22 25.60 -5.68
N ASP A 80 39.49 24.35 -6.07
CA ASP A 80 39.06 23.78 -7.34
C ASP A 80 37.61 23.29 -7.24
N LYS A 81 37.22 22.80 -6.05
CA LYS A 81 35.81 22.55 -5.67
C LYS A 81 34.96 23.82 -5.80
N SER A 82 35.48 24.97 -5.36
CA SER A 82 34.79 26.26 -5.50
C SER A 82 34.81 26.76 -6.94
N GLN A 83 35.92 26.61 -7.67
CA GLN A 83 36.09 27.08 -9.05
C GLN A 83 34.94 26.62 -9.98
N ALA A 84 34.50 25.37 -9.88
CA ALA A 84 33.40 24.86 -10.71
C ALA A 84 32.04 25.50 -10.36
N LEU A 85 31.79 25.74 -9.07
CA LEU A 85 30.58 26.43 -8.60
C LEU A 85 30.60 27.92 -8.97
N ASP A 86 31.72 28.59 -8.70
CA ASP A 86 31.93 30.02 -9.00
C ASP A 86 31.81 30.28 -10.51
N PHE A 87 32.35 29.38 -11.33
CA PHE A 87 32.20 29.42 -12.79
C PHE A 87 30.73 29.32 -13.22
N LEU A 88 29.97 28.34 -12.72
CA LEU A 88 28.57 28.16 -13.09
C LEU A 88 27.72 29.34 -12.63
N MET A 89 27.99 29.88 -11.44
CA MET A 89 27.28 31.07 -10.94
C MET A 89 27.63 32.33 -11.75
N GLN A 90 28.90 32.53 -12.11
CA GLN A 90 29.29 33.63 -12.99
C GLN A 90 28.66 33.50 -14.38
N LEU A 91 28.62 32.29 -14.96
CA LEU A 91 27.95 32.02 -16.23
C LEU A 91 26.46 32.35 -16.17
N MET A 92 25.77 31.96 -15.09
CA MET A 92 24.36 32.27 -14.88
C MET A 92 24.09 33.77 -14.68
N LEU A 93 24.99 34.50 -14.03
CA LEU A 93 24.91 35.96 -13.86
C LEU A 93 25.16 36.73 -15.17
N GLU A 94 26.14 36.29 -15.97
CA GLU A 94 26.57 37.00 -17.19
C GLU A 94 25.74 36.61 -18.43
N GLN A 95 25.32 35.35 -18.54
CA GLN A 95 24.71 34.79 -19.76
C GLN A 95 23.38 34.05 -19.50
N GLY A 96 22.92 33.94 -18.25
CA GLY A 96 21.74 33.12 -17.89
C GLY A 96 20.44 33.50 -18.60
N ALA A 97 20.25 34.78 -18.97
CA ALA A 97 19.09 35.25 -19.73
C ALA A 97 19.17 34.94 -21.24
N VAL A 98 20.37 34.61 -21.75
CA VAL A 98 20.63 34.28 -23.16
C VAL A 98 20.70 32.76 -23.38
N LEU A 99 21.07 32.00 -22.34
CA LEU A 99 21.13 30.55 -22.37
C LEU A 99 19.73 29.93 -22.54
N PRO A 100 19.57 28.90 -23.40
CA PRO A 100 18.31 28.17 -23.51
C PRO A 100 17.88 27.54 -22.18
N ARG A 101 16.57 27.56 -21.88
CA ARG A 101 16.00 27.15 -20.59
C ARG A 101 16.51 25.80 -20.08
N PHE A 102 16.65 24.78 -20.94
CA PHE A 102 17.16 23.45 -20.55
C PHE A 102 18.66 23.44 -20.16
N VAL A 103 19.48 24.32 -20.76
CA VAL A 103 20.89 24.51 -20.39
C VAL A 103 20.97 25.26 -19.06
N ALA A 104 20.23 26.35 -18.93
CA ALA A 104 20.18 27.19 -17.72
C ALA A 104 19.70 26.40 -16.49
N SER A 105 18.61 25.63 -16.60
CA SER A 105 18.12 24.78 -15.51
C SER A 105 19.12 23.67 -15.15
N SER A 106 19.78 23.06 -16.14
CA SER A 106 20.83 22.04 -15.89
C SER A 106 22.04 22.65 -15.17
N ALA A 107 22.46 23.85 -15.54
CA ALA A 107 23.57 24.57 -14.91
C ALA A 107 23.24 24.94 -13.46
N LEU A 108 22.01 25.41 -13.22
CA LEU A 108 21.51 25.75 -11.89
C LEU A 108 21.41 24.51 -10.98
N GLN A 109 20.82 23.41 -11.46
CA GLN A 109 20.75 22.16 -10.69
C GLN A 109 22.16 21.64 -10.38
N THR A 110 23.10 21.75 -11.33
CA THR A 110 24.50 21.38 -11.11
C THR A 110 25.14 22.22 -10.02
N ALA A 111 24.97 23.56 -10.06
CA ALA A 111 25.50 24.45 -9.02
C ALA A 111 24.95 24.11 -7.62
N VAL A 112 23.64 23.86 -7.50
CA VAL A 112 23.01 23.42 -6.25
C VAL A 112 23.54 22.07 -5.77
N LEU A 113 23.68 21.10 -6.67
CA LEU A 113 24.14 19.76 -6.33
C LEU A 113 25.61 19.79 -5.84
N LEU A 114 26.48 20.60 -6.46
CA LEU A 114 27.84 20.86 -5.96
C LEU A 114 27.84 21.58 -4.60
N VAL A 115 26.91 22.52 -4.37
CA VAL A 115 26.68 23.15 -3.05
C VAL A 115 26.29 22.11 -1.99
N LYS A 116 25.39 21.18 -2.30
CA LYS A 116 25.01 20.07 -1.40
C LYS A 116 26.17 19.12 -1.17
N ARG A 117 26.94 18.76 -2.21
CA ARG A 117 28.11 17.87 -2.09
C ARG A 117 29.18 18.42 -1.15
N GLY A 118 29.39 19.74 -1.16
CA GLY A 118 30.29 20.45 -0.26
C GLY A 118 29.65 20.95 1.04
N TRP A 119 28.37 20.67 1.30
CA TRP A 119 27.66 21.25 2.45
C TRP A 119 28.27 20.81 3.78
N LEU A 120 28.62 19.53 3.90
CA LEU A 120 29.27 18.99 5.10
C LEU A 120 30.75 19.38 5.20
N ASP A 121 31.44 19.60 4.09
CA ASP A 121 32.84 20.08 4.03
C ASP A 121 32.99 21.53 4.55
N ARG A 122 31.94 22.35 4.41
CA ARG A 122 31.95 23.78 4.80
C ARG A 122 31.81 24.00 6.31
N LEU A 123 32.52 25.00 6.83
CA LEU A 123 32.26 25.56 8.16
C LEU A 123 30.90 26.28 8.21
N GLU A 124 30.36 26.45 9.41
CA GLU A 124 29.06 27.12 9.65
C GLU A 124 29.00 28.54 9.06
N SER A 125 30.05 29.34 9.22
CA SER A 125 30.18 30.67 8.60
C SER A 125 30.15 30.62 7.07
N GLY A 126 30.73 29.58 6.46
CA GLY A 126 30.69 29.36 5.01
C GLY A 126 29.31 28.94 4.49
N ARG A 127 28.56 28.15 5.28
CA ARG A 127 27.15 27.82 4.99
C ARG A 127 26.27 29.06 5.07
N ALA A 128 26.42 29.85 6.13
CA ALA A 128 25.71 31.12 6.30
C ALA A 128 26.02 32.11 5.17
N ALA A 129 27.29 32.26 4.77
CA ALA A 129 27.69 33.14 3.68
C ALA A 129 27.00 32.80 2.34
N VAL A 130 26.84 31.52 2.02
CA VAL A 130 26.13 31.07 0.81
C VAL A 130 24.65 31.46 0.84
N LEU A 131 23.96 31.27 1.97
CA LEU A 131 22.56 31.71 2.12
C LEU A 131 22.42 33.24 2.07
N GLN A 132 23.32 33.96 2.74
CA GLN A 132 23.34 35.44 2.75
C GLN A 132 23.64 36.03 1.36
N GLN A 133 24.49 35.39 0.55
CA GLN A 133 24.74 35.81 -0.83
C GLN A 133 23.47 35.73 -1.69
N MET A 134 22.70 34.64 -1.56
CA MET A 134 21.41 34.49 -2.25
C MET A 134 20.38 35.51 -1.73
N GLY A 135 20.27 35.70 -0.42
CA GLY A 135 19.37 36.70 0.19
C GLY A 135 19.72 38.15 -0.19
N ALA A 136 21.00 38.46 -0.40
CA ALA A 136 21.47 39.77 -0.86
C ALA A 136 21.07 40.06 -2.31
N MET A 137 21.04 39.04 -3.19
CA MET A 137 20.58 39.18 -4.58
C MET A 137 19.06 39.40 -4.69
N LEU A 138 18.28 38.92 -3.73
CA LEU A 138 16.81 39.07 -3.73
C LEU A 138 16.29 40.47 -3.37
N GLN A 139 17.15 41.35 -2.83
CA GLN A 139 16.74 42.66 -2.34
C GLN A 139 16.11 43.54 -3.44
N PRO A 140 15.09 44.37 -3.14
CA PRO A 140 14.38 45.17 -4.14
C PRO A 140 15.24 46.16 -4.95
N GLY A 141 16.44 46.51 -4.45
CA GLY A 141 17.38 47.39 -5.15
C GLY A 141 18.14 46.73 -6.31
N ASN A 142 18.05 45.40 -6.49
CA ASN A 142 18.69 44.68 -7.58
C ASN A 142 17.76 44.56 -8.80
N THR A 143 18.35 44.39 -9.99
CA THR A 143 17.59 44.13 -11.24
C THR A 143 16.74 42.86 -11.13
N ILE A 144 15.59 42.82 -11.83
CA ILE A 144 14.68 41.67 -11.86
C ILE A 144 15.42 40.37 -12.21
N ALA A 145 16.27 40.36 -13.24
CA ALA A 145 17.08 39.18 -13.62
C ALA A 145 17.93 38.58 -12.48
N HIS A 146 18.61 39.42 -11.68
CA HIS A 146 19.38 38.96 -10.51
C HIS A 146 18.47 38.37 -9.41
N ARG A 147 17.32 39.00 -9.15
CA ARG A 147 16.32 38.52 -8.19
C ARG A 147 15.73 37.18 -8.64
N LEU A 148 15.40 37.05 -9.93
CA LEU A 148 14.86 35.85 -10.55
C LEU A 148 15.84 34.67 -10.50
N LEU A 149 17.12 34.92 -10.78
CA LEU A 149 18.17 33.91 -10.65
C LEU A 149 18.29 33.41 -9.20
N ALA A 150 18.33 34.32 -8.22
CA ALA A 150 18.41 33.94 -6.81
C ALA A 150 17.16 33.21 -6.30
N ALA A 151 15.96 33.58 -6.76
CA ALA A 151 14.72 32.89 -6.43
C ALA A 151 14.71 31.45 -6.97
N LYS A 152 15.05 31.27 -8.25
CA LYS A 152 15.20 29.95 -8.89
C LYS A 152 16.32 29.13 -8.21
N TRP A 153 17.41 29.77 -7.78
CA TRP A 153 18.50 29.09 -7.07
C TRP A 153 18.06 28.57 -5.69
N LEU A 154 17.37 29.40 -4.89
CA LEU A 154 16.83 28.96 -3.61
C LEU A 154 15.79 27.84 -3.77
N LEU A 155 14.92 27.92 -4.79
CA LEU A 155 13.95 26.86 -5.08
C LEU A 155 14.65 25.52 -5.34
N ALA A 156 15.58 25.50 -6.30
CA ALA A 156 16.37 24.31 -6.60
C ALA A 156 17.17 23.81 -5.38
N PHE A 157 17.69 24.73 -4.54
CA PHE A 157 18.37 24.39 -3.28
C PHE A 157 17.46 23.68 -2.28
N VAL A 158 16.24 24.18 -2.05
CA VAL A 158 15.28 23.52 -1.15
C VAL A 158 14.88 22.16 -1.70
N THR A 159 14.50 22.07 -2.98
CA THR A 159 14.11 20.81 -3.65
C THR A 159 15.21 19.75 -3.66
N GLU A 160 16.47 20.16 -3.83
CA GLU A 160 17.60 19.22 -3.76
C GLU A 160 17.87 18.75 -2.32
N PHE A 161 17.62 19.57 -1.29
CA PHE A 161 17.79 19.15 0.11
C PHE A 161 16.56 18.40 0.69
N SER A 162 15.39 18.48 0.07
CA SER A 162 14.13 17.88 0.55
C SER A 162 14.01 16.36 0.30
N SER A 163 14.78 15.78 -0.64
CA SER A 163 14.72 14.34 -1.01
C SER A 163 16.07 13.62 -0.97
N ALA A 164 16.04 12.33 -0.58
CA ALA A 164 17.15 11.39 -0.73
C ALA A 164 17.15 10.68 -2.09
N SER A 165 15.97 10.26 -2.59
CA SER A 165 15.83 9.47 -3.82
C SER A 165 16.30 10.24 -5.07
N ARG A 166 16.09 11.56 -5.11
CA ARG A 166 16.55 12.44 -6.20
C ARG A 166 18.08 12.64 -6.25
N ALA A 167 18.83 12.15 -5.26
CA ALA A 167 20.25 12.46 -5.07
C ALA A 167 21.23 11.37 -5.51
N SER A 168 20.77 10.32 -6.22
CA SER A 168 21.56 9.19 -6.73
C SER A 168 22.85 9.61 -7.46
N ASN A 169 22.78 10.71 -8.23
CA ASN A 169 23.88 11.32 -8.96
C ASN A 169 25.12 11.69 -8.10
N MET A 170 24.96 11.83 -6.78
CA MET A 170 26.06 12.17 -5.88
C MET A 170 26.91 10.97 -5.44
N LEU A 171 26.44 9.73 -5.67
CA LEU A 171 27.05 8.49 -5.17
C LEU A 171 27.39 8.56 -3.66
N GLN A 172 26.48 9.12 -2.85
CA GLN A 172 26.63 9.25 -1.40
C GLN A 172 25.62 8.36 -0.64
N PRO A 173 25.95 7.92 0.59
CA PRO A 173 25.01 7.17 1.44
C PRO A 173 23.78 8.00 1.83
N VAL A 174 22.66 7.34 2.13
CA VAL A 174 21.45 7.97 2.70
C VAL A 174 21.79 8.75 3.98
N GLU A 175 22.74 8.27 4.79
CA GLU A 175 23.24 8.96 5.98
C GLU A 175 23.87 10.34 5.66
N PHE A 176 24.50 10.51 4.49
CA PHE A 176 25.02 11.82 4.05
C PHE A 176 23.87 12.80 3.75
N HIS A 177 22.83 12.34 3.06
CA HIS A 177 21.66 13.16 2.74
C HIS A 177 20.89 13.56 4.00
N THR A 178 20.66 12.58 4.89
CA THR A 178 20.04 12.78 6.21
C THR A 178 20.82 13.78 7.05
N LYS A 179 22.16 13.68 7.08
CA LYS A 179 23.03 14.60 7.82
C LYS A 179 23.05 15.99 7.19
N SER A 180 23.04 16.11 5.86
CA SER A 180 22.98 17.39 5.15
C SER A 180 21.67 18.14 5.43
N ARG A 181 20.53 17.44 5.30
CA ARG A 181 19.19 17.95 5.66
C ARG A 181 19.13 18.44 7.11
N ARG A 182 19.48 17.58 8.07
CA ARG A 182 19.49 17.92 9.50
C ARG A 182 20.45 19.06 9.86
N THR A 183 21.53 19.23 9.09
CA THR A 183 22.45 20.36 9.28
C THR A 183 21.79 21.68 8.86
N LEU A 184 21.07 21.70 7.74
CA LEU A 184 20.32 22.87 7.26
C LEU A 184 19.16 23.24 8.21
N GLU A 185 18.44 22.24 8.73
CA GLU A 185 17.38 22.41 9.73
C GLU A 185 17.93 22.98 11.05
N LYS A 186 19.03 22.41 11.57
CA LYS A 186 19.60 22.81 12.87
C LYS A 186 20.38 24.12 12.84
N SER A 187 20.96 24.52 11.70
CA SER A 187 21.70 25.78 11.59
C SER A 187 20.79 27.00 11.42
N GLY A 188 19.46 26.83 11.49
CA GLY A 188 18.49 27.88 11.19
C GLY A 188 18.37 28.22 9.70
N GLY A 189 19.07 27.51 8.81
CA GLY A 189 19.16 27.89 7.39
C GLY A 189 17.80 27.91 6.67
N LEU A 190 16.90 26.97 6.98
CA LEU A 190 15.53 27.02 6.44
C LEU A 190 14.75 28.28 6.89
N LYS A 191 14.94 28.72 8.15
CA LYS A 191 14.31 29.95 8.65
C LYS A 191 14.80 31.17 7.86
N ASP A 192 16.11 31.24 7.61
CA ASP A 192 16.70 32.34 6.84
C ASP A 192 16.15 32.36 5.40
N ILE A 193 16.02 31.18 4.76
CA ILE A 193 15.43 31.05 3.42
C ILE A 193 13.96 31.52 3.41
N VAL A 194 13.15 31.14 4.41
CA VAL A 194 11.77 31.63 4.56
C VAL A 194 11.71 33.14 4.80
N ALA A 195 12.66 33.69 5.58
CA ALA A 195 12.81 35.12 5.80
C ALA A 195 13.25 35.89 4.54
N PHE A 196 13.75 35.22 3.51
CA PHE A 196 13.97 35.81 2.18
C PHE A 196 12.78 35.59 1.24
N ALA A 197 12.18 34.40 1.25
CA ALA A 197 11.12 34.00 0.33
C ALA A 197 9.80 34.76 0.54
N VAL A 198 9.36 34.91 1.80
CA VAL A 198 8.06 35.56 2.09
C VAL A 198 8.09 37.07 1.77
N PRO A 199 9.12 37.86 2.16
CA PRO A 199 9.22 39.26 1.74
C PRO A 199 9.43 39.43 0.23
N LEU A 200 10.11 38.48 -0.44
CA LEU A 200 10.20 38.45 -1.89
C LEU A 200 8.81 38.29 -2.54
N LEU A 201 7.99 37.38 -2.02
CA LEU A 201 6.62 37.16 -2.48
C LEU A 201 5.77 38.42 -2.28
N GLU A 202 5.75 38.99 -1.08
CA GLU A 202 5.01 40.23 -0.76
C GLU A 202 5.43 41.41 -1.66
N ASP A 203 6.74 41.59 -1.89
CA ASP A 203 7.26 42.64 -2.78
C ASP A 203 6.92 42.38 -4.25
N SER A 204 6.95 41.11 -4.70
CA SER A 204 6.61 40.72 -6.07
C SER A 204 5.11 40.88 -6.33
N ILE A 205 4.25 40.51 -5.39
CA ILE A 205 2.80 40.76 -5.42
C ILE A 205 2.55 42.26 -5.56
N ARG A 206 3.08 43.07 -4.65
CA ARG A 206 2.89 44.52 -4.64
C ARG A 206 3.38 45.19 -5.92
N SER A 207 4.57 44.83 -6.40
CA SER A 207 5.14 45.37 -7.64
C SER A 207 4.29 45.02 -8.86
N THR A 208 3.71 43.81 -8.86
CA THR A 208 2.85 43.32 -9.95
C THR A 208 1.49 44.02 -9.93
N MET A 209 0.83 44.13 -8.78
CA MET A 209 -0.45 44.83 -8.67
C MET A 209 -0.32 46.33 -8.97
N THR A 210 0.78 46.99 -8.58
CA THR A 210 1.00 48.42 -8.84
C THR A 210 1.32 48.74 -10.31
N ALA A 211 2.00 47.85 -11.03
CA ALA A 211 2.25 48.00 -12.46
C ALA A 211 0.96 47.98 -13.31
N CYS A 212 -0.11 47.35 -12.81
CA CYS A 212 -1.39 47.20 -13.52
C CYS A 212 -2.38 48.38 -13.35
N GLY A 213 -2.01 49.44 -12.62
CA GLY A 213 -2.97 50.41 -12.05
C GLY A 213 -3.91 51.14 -13.03
N ASP A 214 -3.52 51.32 -14.29
CA ASP A 214 -4.31 52.01 -15.33
C ASP A 214 -4.30 51.28 -16.70
N SER A 215 -3.61 50.14 -16.80
CA SER A 215 -3.40 49.40 -18.05
C SER A 215 -3.66 47.93 -17.79
N GLY A 216 -4.63 47.33 -18.50
CA GLY A 216 -4.96 45.92 -18.34
C GLY A 216 -3.74 45.02 -18.53
N ALA A 217 -3.68 43.89 -17.83
CA ALA A 217 -2.46 43.10 -17.60
C ALA A 217 -1.74 42.50 -18.84
N GLY A 218 -2.13 42.86 -20.07
CA GLY A 218 -1.45 42.46 -21.31
C GLY A 218 -0.08 43.11 -21.51
N ASP A 219 0.22 44.24 -20.85
CA ASP A 219 1.52 44.94 -20.93
C ASP A 219 2.52 44.52 -19.82
N MET A 220 2.25 43.44 -19.07
CA MET A 220 3.11 43.02 -17.95
C MET A 220 4.48 42.48 -18.41
N PRO A 221 5.61 42.96 -17.84
CA PRO A 221 6.92 42.41 -18.16
C PRO A 221 7.02 40.93 -17.80
N ALA A 222 7.37 40.08 -18.78
CA ALA A 222 7.44 38.63 -18.59
C ALA A 222 8.39 38.21 -17.45
N GLU A 223 9.52 38.90 -17.29
CA GLU A 223 10.47 38.65 -16.18
C GLU A 223 9.86 38.89 -14.79
N GLN A 224 8.91 39.83 -14.69
CA GLN A 224 8.25 40.15 -13.42
C GLN A 224 7.21 39.08 -13.05
N LEU A 225 6.50 38.54 -14.04
CA LEU A 225 5.62 37.38 -13.85
C LEU A 225 6.42 36.10 -13.53
N GLU A 226 7.57 35.87 -14.21
CA GLU A 226 8.48 34.77 -13.87
C GLU A 226 9.05 34.91 -12.44
N LEU A 227 9.30 36.14 -11.95
CA LEU A 227 9.75 36.37 -10.57
C LEU A 227 8.67 36.03 -9.54
N LEU A 228 7.41 36.38 -9.83
CA LEU A 228 6.28 36.05 -8.96
C LEU A 228 5.99 34.54 -8.94
N ASP A 229 6.07 33.85 -10.08
CA ASP A 229 6.00 32.38 -10.16
C ASP A 229 7.10 31.73 -9.31
N ALA A 230 8.36 32.15 -9.49
CA ALA A 230 9.48 31.62 -8.72
C ALA A 230 9.35 31.88 -7.21
N ALA A 231 8.83 33.04 -6.81
CA ALA A 231 8.58 33.38 -5.41
C ALA A 231 7.48 32.51 -4.79
N PHE A 232 6.36 32.30 -5.48
CA PHE A 232 5.31 31.40 -5.02
C PHE A 232 5.80 29.95 -4.92
N ARG A 233 6.47 29.42 -5.95
CA ARG A 233 7.03 28.06 -5.94
C ARG A 233 7.99 27.84 -4.78
N LEU A 234 8.87 28.81 -4.51
CA LEU A 234 9.80 28.76 -3.37
C LEU A 234 9.04 28.71 -2.03
N CYS A 235 8.02 29.55 -1.85
CA CYS A 235 7.18 29.52 -0.65
C CYS A 235 6.42 28.20 -0.49
N VAL A 236 5.82 27.65 -1.56
CA VAL A 236 5.10 26.36 -1.54
C VAL A 236 6.06 25.20 -1.23
N GLU A 237 7.23 25.13 -1.87
CA GLU A 237 8.23 24.10 -1.60
C GLU A 237 8.77 24.14 -0.16
N LEU A 238 8.93 25.35 0.41
CA LEU A 238 9.33 25.53 1.81
C LEU A 238 8.24 25.11 2.81
N LEU A 239 6.97 25.28 2.46
CA LEU A 239 5.85 24.83 3.29
C LEU A 239 5.58 23.33 3.12
N ASN A 240 5.90 22.73 1.97
CA ASN A 240 5.92 21.28 1.79
C ASN A 240 7.09 20.57 2.51
N TRP A 241 7.90 21.29 3.29
CA TRP A 241 9.04 20.69 3.99
C TRP A 241 8.59 19.80 5.17
N GLN A 242 8.64 18.48 4.95
CA GLN A 242 8.41 17.49 6.02
C GLN A 242 9.50 17.59 7.11
N PHE A 243 9.13 18.03 8.32
CA PHE A 243 10.03 18.01 9.47
C PHE A 243 10.16 16.59 10.03
N ALA A 244 11.38 16.12 10.27
CA ALA A 244 11.60 14.76 10.78
C ALA A 244 11.06 14.61 12.22
N ASP A 245 10.16 13.65 12.44
CA ASP A 245 9.69 13.28 13.77
C ASP A 245 10.89 12.84 14.66
N PRO A 246 11.11 13.46 15.83
CA PRO A 246 12.13 13.02 16.79
C PRO A 246 12.02 11.55 17.24
N ARG A 247 10.84 10.93 17.09
CA ARG A 247 10.56 9.53 17.48
C ARG A 247 10.84 8.53 16.36
N ALA A 248 10.76 8.97 15.09
CA ALA A 248 10.99 8.09 13.95
C ALA A 248 12.49 7.78 13.75
N GLY A 249 12.79 6.55 13.35
CA GLY A 249 14.16 6.09 13.10
C GLY A 249 14.86 6.89 11.99
N ASN A 250 16.21 6.92 12.01
CA ASN A 250 17.03 7.78 11.13
C ASN A 250 16.85 7.59 9.61
N LEU A 251 16.04 6.62 9.14
CA LEU A 251 15.95 6.19 7.74
C LEU A 251 14.53 6.27 7.15
N THR A 252 13.48 6.50 7.96
CA THR A 252 12.08 6.45 7.51
C THR A 252 11.81 7.41 6.35
N TRP A 253 12.24 8.66 6.46
CA TRP A 253 12.05 9.73 5.46
C TRP A 253 12.62 9.44 4.06
N SER A 254 13.48 8.43 3.92
CA SER A 254 14.10 8.04 2.64
C SER A 254 13.52 6.78 2.01
N LEU A 255 12.72 6.04 2.78
CA LEU A 255 12.09 4.77 2.38
C LEU A 255 10.56 4.92 2.24
N SER A 256 9.97 5.96 2.84
CA SER A 256 8.55 6.32 2.70
C SER A 256 8.20 6.97 1.35
N VAL A 257 8.83 6.52 0.26
CA VAL A 257 8.45 6.86 -1.14
C VAL A 257 7.80 5.65 -1.81
N SER A 258 7.57 4.56 -1.07
CA SER A 258 6.99 3.30 -1.55
C SER A 258 6.24 2.56 -0.45
N ALA A 259 5.63 3.28 0.48
CA ALA A 259 4.72 2.74 1.48
C ALA A 259 3.48 3.64 1.48
N SER A 260 2.43 3.17 0.80
CA SER A 260 1.11 3.80 0.66
C SER A 260 1.12 5.30 0.33
N ASP A 261 1.02 5.66 -0.95
CA ASP A 261 0.55 6.99 -1.39
C ASP A 261 -0.96 7.20 -1.08
N ASP A 262 -1.60 6.22 -0.44
CA ASP A 262 -3.01 6.08 -0.09
C ASP A 262 -3.55 7.06 0.97
N ASP A 263 -2.69 7.59 1.86
CA ASP A 263 -3.10 8.60 2.86
C ASP A 263 -2.79 10.02 2.35
N GLY A 264 -3.38 10.37 1.19
CA GLY A 264 -3.28 11.71 0.57
C GLY A 264 -3.72 12.86 1.49
N ASN A 265 -4.37 12.53 2.61
CA ASN A 265 -4.86 13.47 3.60
C ASN A 265 -3.87 13.88 4.70
N LYS A 266 -2.58 13.47 4.68
CA LYS A 266 -1.57 14.00 5.62
C LYS A 266 -0.30 14.56 4.96
N PRO A 267 -0.14 15.90 5.01
CA PRO A 267 1.07 16.41 5.67
C PRO A 267 0.77 17.51 6.69
N VAL A 268 0.88 17.14 7.97
CA VAL A 268 0.84 18.05 9.12
C VAL A 268 2.09 18.96 9.12
N LEU A 269 1.95 20.21 8.66
CA LEU A 269 3.06 21.15 8.63
C LEU A 269 3.31 21.75 10.02
N THR A 270 4.48 21.44 10.61
CA THR A 270 4.85 21.81 11.98
C THR A 270 6.14 22.64 12.08
N PRO A 271 6.18 23.88 11.57
CA PRO A 271 7.37 24.71 11.61
C PRO A 271 7.70 25.14 13.05
N GLN A 272 8.96 25.49 13.28
CA GLN A 272 9.42 25.94 14.59
C GLN A 272 8.81 27.29 14.97
N ALA A 273 8.65 27.52 16.29
CA ALA A 273 8.22 28.80 16.87
C ALA A 273 8.98 30.04 16.34
N SER A 274 10.21 29.86 15.86
CA SER A 274 11.04 30.93 15.31
C SER A 274 10.55 31.48 13.95
N TRP A 275 9.67 30.76 13.24
CA TRP A 275 9.09 31.17 11.94
C TRP A 275 7.83 32.03 12.09
N ARG A 276 7.24 32.00 13.29
CA ARG A 276 6.01 32.72 13.68
C ARG A 276 5.94 34.18 13.19
N PRO A 277 6.96 35.04 13.36
CA PRO A 277 6.87 36.44 12.91
C PRO A 277 6.84 36.62 11.39
N ILE A 278 7.13 35.58 10.62
CA ILE A 278 7.21 35.62 9.16
C ILE A 278 5.91 35.11 8.52
N LEU A 279 5.35 34.01 9.05
CA LEU A 279 4.19 33.32 8.48
C LEU A 279 2.85 33.63 9.17
N VAL A 280 2.82 33.83 10.49
CA VAL A 280 1.57 34.04 11.25
C VAL A 280 1.18 35.52 11.17
N ARG A 281 0.73 35.94 9.98
CA ARG A 281 0.39 37.33 9.64
C ARG A 281 -0.88 37.37 8.76
N PRO A 282 -1.99 37.99 9.21
CA PRO A 282 -3.20 38.12 8.39
C PRO A 282 -2.97 38.80 7.04
N GLU A 283 -2.04 39.76 6.97
CA GLU A 283 -1.70 40.50 5.76
C GLU A 283 -1.17 39.61 4.64
N LEU A 284 -0.51 38.49 5.00
CA LEU A 284 0.00 37.50 4.05
C LEU A 284 -1.14 36.70 3.41
N ILE A 285 -2.15 36.32 4.22
CA ILE A 285 -3.39 35.68 3.75
C ILE A 285 -4.15 36.63 2.81
N HIS A 286 -4.38 37.88 3.25
CA HIS A 286 -5.08 38.88 2.45
C HIS A 286 -4.33 39.19 1.14
N SER A 287 -3.00 39.27 1.17
CA SER A 287 -2.18 39.49 -0.04
C SER A 287 -2.30 38.32 -1.02
N ALA A 288 -2.32 37.06 -0.55
CA ALA A 288 -2.51 35.89 -1.40
C ALA A 288 -3.91 35.87 -2.05
N PHE A 289 -4.98 36.08 -1.29
CA PHE A 289 -6.35 36.17 -1.85
C PHE A 289 -6.52 37.36 -2.80
N ASN A 290 -5.95 38.53 -2.50
CA ASN A 290 -5.98 39.68 -3.40
C ASN A 290 -5.22 39.44 -4.70
N THR A 291 -4.09 38.71 -4.64
CA THR A 291 -3.33 38.29 -5.83
C THR A 291 -4.14 37.32 -6.68
N TYR A 292 -4.78 36.34 -6.03
CA TYR A 292 -5.65 35.38 -6.69
C TYR A 292 -6.83 36.08 -7.40
N ALA A 293 -7.58 36.91 -6.67
CA ALA A 293 -8.70 37.69 -7.20
C ALA A 293 -8.26 38.64 -8.33
N PHE A 294 -7.05 39.21 -8.26
CA PHE A 294 -6.50 40.01 -9.36
C PHE A 294 -6.32 39.18 -10.63
N PHE A 295 -5.55 38.08 -10.58
CA PHE A 295 -5.29 37.27 -11.77
C PHE A 295 -6.53 36.55 -12.31
N ARG A 296 -7.52 36.26 -11.46
CA ARG A 296 -8.78 35.63 -11.86
C ARG A 296 -9.63 36.55 -12.74
N ASN A 297 -9.56 37.86 -12.52
CA ASN A 297 -10.31 38.87 -13.26
C ASN A 297 -9.57 39.40 -14.51
N VAL A 298 -8.37 38.91 -14.80
CA VAL A 298 -7.55 39.30 -15.95
C VAL A 298 -7.87 38.43 -17.16
N ALA A 299 -8.07 39.05 -18.34
CA ALA A 299 -8.41 38.34 -19.57
C ALA A 299 -7.36 37.31 -20.03
N ALA A 300 -6.06 37.60 -19.82
CA ALA A 300 -4.96 36.69 -20.11
C ALA A 300 -4.66 35.76 -18.91
N LYS A 301 -5.68 35.03 -18.45
CA LYS A 301 -5.70 34.17 -17.24
C LYS A 301 -4.37 33.43 -17.05
N ASN A 302 -3.62 33.76 -15.99
CA ASN A 302 -2.36 33.07 -15.69
C ASN A 302 -2.62 31.84 -14.81
N GLU A 303 -2.88 30.71 -15.46
CA GLU A 303 -3.20 29.41 -14.86
C GLU A 303 -2.23 29.01 -13.74
N THR A 304 -0.93 29.20 -14.01
CA THR A 304 0.14 28.82 -13.09
C THR A 304 0.10 29.66 -11.80
N LEU A 305 -0.08 30.98 -11.92
CA LEU A 305 -0.18 31.87 -10.76
C LEU A 305 -1.50 31.67 -9.98
N LEU A 306 -2.59 31.36 -10.66
CA LEU A 306 -3.87 31.02 -10.02
C LEU A 306 -3.74 29.76 -9.16
N HIS A 307 -3.21 28.67 -9.73
CA HIS A 307 -2.94 27.44 -9.01
C HIS A 307 -1.96 27.66 -7.84
N LEU A 308 -0.81 28.29 -8.09
CA LEU A 308 0.20 28.53 -7.06
C LEU A 308 -0.30 29.39 -5.89
N ALA A 309 -1.16 30.38 -6.14
CA ALA A 309 -1.75 31.19 -5.08
C ALA A 309 -2.70 30.37 -4.18
N ARG A 310 -3.52 29.48 -4.77
CA ARG A 310 -4.40 28.58 -4.00
C ARG A 310 -3.60 27.51 -3.26
N GLN A 311 -2.59 26.92 -3.88
CA GLN A 311 -1.67 25.98 -3.23
C GLN A 311 -0.93 26.61 -2.05
N PHE A 312 -0.48 27.87 -2.17
CA PHE A 312 0.08 28.60 -1.04
C PHE A 312 -0.93 28.78 0.11
N LEU A 313 -2.21 29.06 -0.19
CA LEU A 313 -3.27 29.13 0.81
C LEU A 313 -3.55 27.78 1.48
N ILE A 314 -3.55 26.68 0.71
CA ILE A 314 -3.70 25.29 1.23
C ILE A 314 -2.57 24.96 2.21
N GLN A 315 -1.35 25.36 1.89
CA GLN A 315 -0.20 25.19 2.76
C GLN A 315 -0.26 26.06 4.02
N LEU A 316 -0.75 27.30 3.93
CA LEU A 316 -1.02 28.14 5.11
C LEU A 316 -2.15 27.57 5.99
N ALA A 317 -3.19 27.00 5.38
CA ALA A 317 -4.27 26.30 6.09
C ALA A 317 -3.77 25.04 6.81
N SER A 318 -2.66 24.45 6.35
CA SER A 318 -2.02 23.26 6.90
C SER A 318 -1.09 23.52 8.11
N LEU A 319 -0.85 24.79 8.46
CA LEU A 319 0.05 25.19 9.56
C LEU A 319 -0.47 24.79 10.95
N GLN A 320 0.40 24.16 11.74
CA GLN A 320 0.13 23.81 13.13
C GLN A 320 1.41 23.64 13.98
N GLY A 321 1.25 23.16 15.21
CA GLY A 321 2.35 22.91 16.14
C GLY A 321 2.92 24.21 16.76
N PRO A 322 4.23 24.24 17.08
CA PRO A 322 4.81 25.25 17.97
C PRO A 322 4.95 26.65 17.35
N ILE A 323 4.52 26.86 16.10
CA ILE A 323 4.45 28.18 15.46
C ILE A 323 3.34 29.07 16.08
N PHE A 324 2.32 28.47 16.67
CA PHE A 324 1.26 29.18 17.42
C PHE A 324 1.53 29.12 18.92
N GLU A 325 1.38 30.25 19.62
CA GLU A 325 1.54 30.28 21.09
C GLU A 325 0.32 29.68 21.80
N ARG A 326 -0.86 29.75 21.18
CA ARG A 326 -2.14 29.27 21.72
C ARG A 326 -3.04 28.74 20.61
N LYS A 327 -3.83 27.70 20.91
CA LYS A 327 -4.81 27.14 19.97
C LYS A 327 -5.83 28.18 19.49
N THR A 328 -6.24 29.12 20.36
CA THR A 328 -7.15 30.22 20.02
C THR A 328 -6.61 31.14 18.92
N GLU A 329 -5.30 31.36 18.87
CA GLU A 329 -4.65 32.17 17.83
C GLU A 329 -4.57 31.41 16.51
N GLN A 330 -4.24 30.10 16.54
CA GLN A 330 -4.31 29.25 15.34
C GLN A 330 -5.70 29.34 14.70
N VAL A 331 -6.75 29.25 15.51
CA VAL A 331 -8.15 29.30 15.05
C VAL A 331 -8.51 30.68 14.49
N GLN A 332 -7.98 31.76 15.07
CA GLN A 332 -8.13 33.12 14.50
C GLN A 332 -7.43 33.24 13.14
N PHE A 333 -6.17 32.77 13.03
CA PHE A 333 -5.41 32.80 11.77
C PHE A 333 -6.08 31.97 10.66
N LEU A 334 -6.47 30.74 10.96
CA LEU A 334 -7.21 29.88 10.04
C LEU A 334 -8.61 30.44 9.73
N GLY A 335 -9.24 31.15 10.67
CA GLY A 335 -10.52 31.83 10.48
C GLY A 335 -10.48 32.98 9.46
N GLU A 336 -9.33 33.65 9.30
CA GLU A 336 -9.14 34.61 8.20
C GLU A 336 -9.04 33.91 6.84
N ILE A 337 -8.44 32.71 6.77
CA ILE A 337 -8.41 31.90 5.55
C ILE A 337 -9.82 31.45 5.18
N PHE A 338 -10.60 30.95 6.15
CA PHE A 338 -12.00 30.55 5.96
C PHE A 338 -12.85 31.67 5.31
N ARG A 339 -12.75 32.91 5.81
CA ARG A 339 -13.47 34.06 5.21
C ARG A 339 -13.09 34.32 3.75
N GLY A 340 -11.81 34.14 3.40
CA GLY A 340 -11.33 34.22 2.02
C GLY A 340 -11.93 33.11 1.14
N VAL A 341 -11.96 31.86 1.63
CA VAL A 341 -12.56 30.71 0.94
C VAL A 341 -14.05 30.95 0.68
N VAL A 342 -14.82 31.36 1.70
CA VAL A 342 -16.26 31.67 1.57
C VAL A 342 -16.51 32.76 0.52
N THR A 343 -15.62 33.75 0.42
CA THR A 343 -15.72 34.80 -0.61
C THR A 343 -15.53 34.24 -2.03
N VAL A 344 -14.68 33.22 -2.20
CA VAL A 344 -14.48 32.51 -3.49
C VAL A 344 -15.63 31.54 -3.78
N VAL A 345 -16.14 30.80 -2.78
CA VAL A 345 -17.26 29.85 -2.95
C VAL A 345 -18.57 30.55 -3.35
N HIS A 346 -18.86 31.70 -2.73
CA HIS A 346 -20.04 32.52 -3.05
C HIS A 346 -19.96 33.28 -4.37
N ASN A 347 -18.78 33.38 -4.97
CA ASN A 347 -18.57 33.92 -6.30
C ASN A 347 -17.60 32.97 -7.01
N PRO A 348 -18.05 31.79 -7.45
CA PRO A 348 -17.17 30.81 -8.08
C PRO A 348 -16.75 31.30 -9.46
N PHE A 349 -15.62 30.81 -9.97
CA PHE A 349 -15.16 31.20 -11.29
C PHE A 349 -16.08 30.71 -12.40
N LEU A 350 -16.75 29.55 -12.22
CA LEU A 350 -17.71 28.97 -13.16
C LEU A 350 -18.82 29.96 -13.56
N ASP A 351 -19.38 30.70 -12.60
CA ASP A 351 -20.50 31.63 -12.82
C ASP A 351 -20.09 32.86 -13.67
N LEU A 352 -18.79 33.06 -13.92
CA LEU A 352 -18.23 34.16 -14.73
C LEU A 352 -17.84 33.75 -16.16
N LEU A 353 -17.96 32.47 -16.51
CA LEU A 353 -17.51 31.93 -17.80
C LEU A 353 -18.58 32.05 -18.89
N ALA A 354 -18.13 32.16 -20.13
CA ALA A 354 -18.97 31.89 -21.29
C ALA A 354 -19.05 30.37 -21.53
N GLN A 355 -20.19 29.86 -22.00
CA GLN A 355 -20.44 28.43 -22.24
C GLN A 355 -19.48 27.72 -23.22
N SER A 356 -18.58 28.45 -23.88
CA SER A 356 -17.59 27.92 -24.83
C SER A 356 -16.13 28.00 -24.33
N ASP A 357 -15.90 28.47 -23.09
CA ASP A 357 -14.57 28.67 -22.52
C ASP A 357 -14.10 27.41 -21.76
N ILE A 358 -13.69 26.37 -22.52
CA ILE A 358 -13.25 25.07 -21.99
C ILE A 358 -12.07 25.23 -21.01
N THR A 359 -11.05 26.00 -21.39
CA THR A 359 -9.89 26.28 -20.51
C THR A 359 -10.33 27.05 -19.25
N GLY A 360 -11.27 27.98 -19.37
CA GLY A 360 -11.90 28.63 -18.23
C GLY A 360 -12.61 27.65 -17.30
N TYR A 361 -13.31 26.66 -17.87
CA TYR A 361 -14.04 25.64 -17.12
C TYR A 361 -13.06 24.79 -16.29
N GLU A 362 -12.02 24.21 -16.90
CA GLU A 362 -10.96 23.45 -16.20
C GLU A 362 -10.29 24.23 -15.05
N LEU A 363 -10.09 25.55 -15.21
CA LEU A 363 -9.52 26.39 -14.15
C LEU A 363 -10.48 26.63 -12.99
N ALA A 364 -11.78 26.59 -13.27
CA ALA A 364 -12.85 26.84 -12.33
C ALA A 364 -13.31 25.57 -11.60
N THR A 365 -13.26 24.39 -12.23
CA THR A 365 -13.40 23.10 -11.52
C THR A 365 -12.27 22.96 -10.49
N ARG A 366 -11.01 23.16 -10.90
CA ARG A 366 -9.83 23.18 -10.02
C ARG A 366 -9.90 24.24 -8.92
N GLU A 367 -10.55 25.39 -9.15
CA GLU A 367 -10.80 26.38 -8.07
C GLU A 367 -11.70 25.78 -6.98
N LEU A 368 -12.78 25.10 -7.36
CA LEU A 368 -13.72 24.53 -6.42
C LEU A 368 -13.15 23.32 -5.67
N ILE A 369 -12.39 22.45 -6.34
CA ILE A 369 -11.63 21.37 -5.68
C ILE A 369 -10.62 21.94 -4.66
N ASP A 370 -9.82 22.94 -5.03
CA ASP A 370 -8.90 23.62 -4.10
C ASP A 370 -9.67 24.27 -2.91
N CYS A 371 -10.90 24.74 -3.12
CA CYS A 371 -11.78 25.25 -2.04
C CYS A 371 -12.32 24.13 -1.13
N CYS A 372 -12.70 22.98 -1.67
CA CYS A 372 -13.11 21.82 -0.86
C CYS A 372 -11.95 21.35 0.03
N LEU A 373 -10.75 21.22 -0.55
CA LEU A 373 -9.54 20.86 0.16
C LEU A 373 -9.19 21.90 1.24
N LEU A 374 -9.40 23.20 0.98
CA LEU A 374 -9.24 24.24 1.99
C LEU A 374 -10.21 24.05 3.17
N LEU A 375 -11.50 23.78 2.93
CA LEU A 375 -12.45 23.51 4.02
C LEU A 375 -12.04 22.28 4.85
N PHE A 376 -11.65 21.18 4.20
CA PHE A 376 -11.11 19.99 4.87
C PHE A 376 -9.88 20.31 5.75
N ARG A 377 -8.86 20.96 5.19
CA ARG A 377 -7.64 21.33 5.94
C ARG A 377 -7.95 22.26 7.11
N LEU A 378 -8.91 23.17 6.96
CA LEU A 378 -9.35 24.08 8.02
C LEU A 378 -10.04 23.33 9.17
N VAL A 379 -11.01 22.46 8.89
CA VAL A 379 -11.73 21.73 9.96
C VAL A 379 -10.82 20.75 10.69
N ASN A 380 -9.98 20.02 9.96
CA ASN A 380 -9.01 19.07 10.52
C ASN A 380 -8.01 19.77 11.46
N ASN A 381 -7.55 20.98 11.10
CA ASN A 381 -6.60 21.73 11.92
C ASN A 381 -7.23 22.55 13.04
N MET A 382 -8.48 23.03 12.90
CA MET A 382 -9.17 23.71 14.01
C MET A 382 -9.67 22.70 15.05
N GLY A 383 -10.38 21.66 14.61
CA GLY A 383 -11.11 20.71 15.45
C GLY A 383 -12.40 21.32 16.05
N LEU A 384 -13.39 20.45 16.31
CA LEU A 384 -14.73 20.83 16.76
C LEU A 384 -14.73 21.72 18.01
N GLU A 385 -14.06 21.31 19.09
CA GLU A 385 -14.02 22.05 20.37
C GLU A 385 -13.60 23.51 20.17
N ASN A 386 -12.61 23.76 19.33
CA ASN A 386 -12.09 25.10 19.09
C ASN A 386 -13.01 25.92 18.17
N LEU A 387 -13.71 25.29 17.22
CA LEU A 387 -14.76 25.92 16.43
C LEU A 387 -15.93 26.38 17.32
N LEU A 388 -16.32 25.57 18.31
CA LEU A 388 -17.39 25.89 19.27
C LEU A 388 -16.99 27.06 20.21
N HIS A 389 -15.75 27.08 20.70
CA HIS A 389 -15.27 28.16 21.55
C HIS A 389 -14.97 29.47 20.77
N ALA A 390 -14.67 29.39 19.48
CA ALA A 390 -14.36 30.57 18.66
C ALA A 390 -15.59 31.45 18.40
N ASN A 391 -15.45 32.75 18.67
CA ASN A 391 -16.50 33.76 18.47
C ASN A 391 -17.86 33.36 19.11
N SER A 392 -17.83 32.70 20.28
CA SER A 392 -19.03 32.19 20.98
C SER A 392 -19.89 31.25 20.10
N GLY A 393 -19.25 30.37 19.34
CA GLY A 393 -19.89 29.39 18.46
C GLY A 393 -20.27 29.89 17.07
N GLN A 394 -20.15 31.20 16.80
CA GLN A 394 -20.51 31.75 15.47
C GLN A 394 -19.66 31.17 14.34
N LEU A 395 -18.37 30.91 14.59
CA LEU A 395 -17.49 30.33 13.58
C LEU A 395 -17.91 28.90 13.21
N PHE A 396 -18.31 28.10 14.19
CA PHE A 396 -18.84 26.75 13.95
C PHE A 396 -20.11 26.77 13.10
N THR A 397 -21.10 27.60 13.45
CA THR A 397 -22.36 27.68 12.70
C THR A 397 -22.11 28.06 11.24
N SER A 398 -21.37 29.14 10.98
CA SER A 398 -21.05 29.53 9.61
C SER A 398 -20.20 28.49 8.87
N PHE A 399 -19.28 27.79 9.55
CA PHE A 399 -18.49 26.73 8.90
C PHE A 399 -19.37 25.57 8.42
N VAL A 400 -20.30 25.11 9.25
CA VAL A 400 -21.21 24.00 8.92
C VAL A 400 -22.23 24.41 7.85
N GLU A 401 -22.74 25.64 7.88
CA GLU A 401 -23.61 26.19 6.85
C GLU A 401 -22.93 26.21 5.46
N GLU A 402 -21.69 26.69 5.39
CA GLU A 402 -20.89 26.76 4.15
C GLU A 402 -20.50 25.37 3.64
N LEU A 403 -20.07 24.47 4.53
CA LEU A 403 -19.75 23.08 4.21
C LEU A 403 -20.94 22.40 3.52
N ALA A 404 -22.15 22.55 4.09
CA ALA A 404 -23.37 21.99 3.52
C ALA A 404 -23.85 22.69 2.25
N ALA A 405 -23.70 24.01 2.18
CA ALA A 405 -24.04 24.78 0.97
C ALA A 405 -23.20 24.33 -0.23
N LEU A 406 -21.88 24.17 -0.04
CA LEU A 406 -20.98 23.69 -1.09
C LEU A 406 -21.24 22.22 -1.43
N THR A 407 -21.39 21.33 -0.44
CA THR A 407 -21.67 19.90 -0.71
C THR A 407 -22.95 19.74 -1.54
N LYS A 408 -24.04 20.43 -1.18
CA LYS A 408 -25.29 20.42 -1.95
C LYS A 408 -25.17 21.05 -3.34
N LYS A 409 -24.35 22.10 -3.49
CA LYS A 409 -24.11 22.73 -4.80
C LYS A 409 -23.42 21.77 -5.77
N LEU A 410 -22.41 21.04 -5.31
CA LEU A 410 -21.73 20.03 -6.12
C LEU A 410 -22.66 18.86 -6.44
N LEU A 411 -23.36 18.29 -5.45
CA LEU A 411 -24.32 17.21 -5.68
C LEU A 411 -25.45 17.58 -6.64
N HIS A 412 -26.04 18.79 -6.54
CA HIS A 412 -27.04 19.25 -7.51
C HIS A 412 -26.46 19.42 -8.92
N SER A 413 -25.19 19.83 -9.06
CA SER A 413 -24.51 19.93 -10.35
C SER A 413 -24.21 18.54 -10.94
N ALA A 414 -23.73 17.59 -10.12
CA ALA A 414 -23.54 16.19 -10.50
C ALA A 414 -24.86 15.59 -11.00
N HIS A 415 -25.92 15.63 -10.18
CA HIS A 415 -27.27 15.19 -10.54
C HIS A 415 -27.77 15.82 -11.86
N GLY A 416 -27.54 17.12 -12.05
CA GLY A 416 -27.91 17.84 -13.27
C GLY A 416 -27.19 17.33 -14.52
N ARG A 417 -25.90 16.98 -14.43
CA ARG A 417 -25.16 16.35 -15.53
C ARG A 417 -25.61 14.92 -15.79
N ILE A 418 -25.76 14.10 -14.74
CA ILE A 418 -26.21 12.71 -14.87
C ILE A 418 -27.57 12.66 -15.58
N GLN A 419 -28.52 13.51 -15.18
CA GLN A 419 -29.84 13.59 -15.83
C GLN A 419 -29.80 14.16 -17.26
N SER A 420 -28.78 14.93 -17.64
CA SER A 420 -28.56 15.34 -19.04
C SER A 420 -27.94 14.19 -19.85
N HIS A 421 -26.91 13.53 -19.31
CA HIS A 421 -26.24 12.38 -19.93
C HIS A 421 -27.22 11.26 -20.25
N LEU A 422 -28.02 10.84 -19.27
CA LEU A 422 -29.09 9.83 -19.43
C LEU A 422 -30.17 10.19 -20.47
N ARG A 423 -30.25 11.44 -20.93
CA ARG A 423 -31.18 11.89 -21.98
C ARG A 423 -30.52 12.05 -23.34
N GLU A 424 -29.23 12.39 -23.36
CA GLU A 424 -28.49 12.74 -24.57
C GLU A 424 -27.68 11.54 -25.08
N ASN A 425 -26.88 10.91 -24.22
CA ASN A 425 -25.96 9.82 -24.53
C ASN A 425 -26.09 8.62 -23.53
N PRO A 426 -27.28 8.01 -23.36
CA PRO A 426 -27.51 7.02 -22.30
C PRO A 426 -26.63 5.77 -22.37
N ASN A 427 -26.13 5.41 -23.55
CA ASN A 427 -25.33 4.20 -23.78
C ASN A 427 -23.81 4.43 -23.65
N GLU A 428 -23.38 5.67 -23.46
CA GLU A 428 -21.95 6.00 -23.31
C GLU A 428 -21.62 6.06 -21.80
N ALA A 429 -20.39 5.69 -21.43
CA ALA A 429 -19.89 5.99 -20.09
C ALA A 429 -19.92 7.52 -19.86
N ILE A 430 -20.19 7.96 -18.63
CA ILE A 430 -20.15 9.39 -18.30
C ILE A 430 -18.70 9.83 -18.07
N ASP A 431 -18.29 10.94 -18.71
CA ASP A 431 -16.99 11.57 -18.45
C ASP A 431 -16.81 11.86 -16.94
N GLU A 432 -15.54 11.87 -16.48
CA GLU A 432 -15.16 12.09 -15.08
C GLU A 432 -15.97 13.21 -14.39
N LEU A 433 -16.84 12.80 -13.47
CA LEU A 433 -17.64 13.73 -12.66
C LEU A 433 -16.77 14.35 -11.56
N TRP A 434 -16.07 15.45 -11.90
CA TRP A 434 -15.23 16.19 -10.95
C TRP A 434 -15.98 16.70 -9.70
N GLU A 435 -17.31 16.88 -9.75
CA GLU A 435 -18.09 17.14 -8.54
C GLU A 435 -18.05 15.97 -7.54
N LEU A 436 -17.86 14.75 -8.04
CA LEU A 436 -17.62 13.50 -7.29
C LEU A 436 -16.46 13.73 -6.30
N GLU A 437 -15.27 13.89 -6.88
CA GLU A 437 -14.00 14.25 -6.21
C GLU A 437 -14.17 15.41 -5.22
N GLY A 438 -14.92 16.44 -5.62
CA GLY A 438 -15.21 17.58 -4.76
C GLY A 438 -16.11 17.27 -3.57
N VAL A 439 -17.07 16.35 -3.69
CA VAL A 439 -17.94 15.87 -2.60
C VAL A 439 -17.16 14.96 -1.67
N ASP A 440 -16.32 14.08 -2.20
CA ASP A 440 -15.50 13.13 -1.42
C ASP A 440 -14.62 13.85 -0.40
N ILE A 441 -13.89 14.89 -0.84
CA ILE A 441 -13.09 15.77 0.02
C ILE A 441 -13.95 16.49 1.09
N LEU A 442 -15.23 16.75 0.81
CA LEU A 442 -16.15 17.35 1.79
C LEU A 442 -16.75 16.31 2.74
N LEU A 443 -16.93 15.05 2.33
CA LEU A 443 -17.32 13.95 3.21
C LEU A 443 -16.24 13.67 4.26
N ASP A 444 -14.97 13.70 3.87
CA ASP A 444 -13.83 13.74 4.80
C ASP A 444 -13.98 14.88 5.83
N ALA A 445 -14.28 16.09 5.36
CA ALA A 445 -14.47 17.27 6.22
C ALA A 445 -15.68 17.14 7.16
N TRP A 446 -16.74 16.47 6.73
CA TRP A 446 -17.87 16.10 7.58
C TRP A 446 -17.46 15.09 8.66
N VAL A 447 -16.76 14.02 8.29
CA VAL A 447 -16.40 12.93 9.20
C VAL A 447 -15.48 13.40 10.34
N VAL A 448 -14.58 14.36 10.08
CA VAL A 448 -13.78 15.06 11.12
C VAL A 448 -14.66 15.69 12.22
N LEU A 449 -15.87 16.15 11.90
CA LEU A 449 -16.83 16.68 12.87
C LEU A 449 -17.69 15.59 13.51
N VAL A 450 -18.22 14.66 12.69
CA VAL A 450 -19.20 13.63 13.10
C VAL A 450 -18.62 12.65 14.12
N ASN A 451 -17.39 12.20 13.89
CA ASN A 451 -16.69 11.19 14.70
C ASN A 451 -15.92 11.83 15.87
N ASN A 452 -16.18 13.09 16.21
CA ASN A 452 -15.53 13.75 17.34
C ASN A 452 -16.05 13.16 18.68
N PRO A 453 -15.16 12.73 19.61
CA PRO A 453 -15.56 12.11 20.88
C PRO A 453 -16.55 12.94 21.72
N LEU A 454 -16.40 14.27 21.75
CA LEU A 454 -17.29 15.20 22.47
C LEU A 454 -18.76 15.01 22.06
N LEU A 455 -18.96 14.72 20.78
CA LEU A 455 -20.26 14.57 20.17
C LEU A 455 -20.80 13.15 20.34
N LEU A 456 -19.92 12.14 20.40
CA LEU A 456 -20.28 10.73 20.59
C LEU A 456 -20.77 10.45 22.02
N GLU A 457 -20.21 11.13 23.02
CA GLU A 457 -20.68 11.10 24.42
C GLU A 457 -22.08 11.69 24.65
N VAL A 458 -22.66 12.40 23.68
CA VAL A 458 -23.99 13.01 23.79
C VAL A 458 -25.07 11.93 23.85
N GLY A 459 -25.79 11.87 24.97
CA GLY A 459 -26.79 10.83 25.26
C GLY A 459 -26.25 9.66 26.10
N ALA A 460 -25.01 9.71 26.56
CA ALA A 460 -24.49 8.75 27.54
C ALA A 460 -25.00 9.05 28.97
N PRO A 461 -25.05 8.05 29.87
CA PRO A 461 -25.55 8.25 31.23
C PRO A 461 -24.63 9.18 32.05
N GLY A 462 -25.14 10.34 32.45
CA GLY A 462 -24.43 11.29 33.32
C GLY A 462 -23.62 12.38 32.61
N SER A 463 -23.55 12.38 31.28
CA SER A 463 -22.95 13.45 30.47
C SER A 463 -24.00 14.48 30.02
N SER A 464 -24.13 15.59 30.74
CA SER A 464 -24.89 16.76 30.27
C SER A 464 -23.92 17.82 29.72
N GLN A 465 -23.86 17.97 28.41
CA GLN A 465 -22.96 18.91 27.72
C GLN A 465 -23.79 19.78 26.75
N PRO A 466 -24.36 20.90 27.21
CA PRO A 466 -25.33 21.66 26.41
C PRO A 466 -24.72 22.31 25.15
N GLU A 467 -23.39 22.51 25.11
CA GLU A 467 -22.68 22.98 23.91
C GLU A 467 -22.58 21.87 22.86
N ALA A 468 -22.25 20.64 23.27
CA ALA A 468 -22.18 19.47 22.40
C ALA A 468 -23.56 19.02 21.90
N GLU A 469 -24.57 19.01 22.78
CA GLU A 469 -25.98 18.75 22.42
C GLU A 469 -26.47 19.73 21.33
N ARG A 470 -26.14 21.02 21.48
CA ARG A 470 -26.53 22.06 20.51
C ARG A 470 -25.74 21.97 19.21
N ALA A 471 -24.45 21.62 19.28
CA ALA A 471 -23.63 21.38 18.10
C ALA A 471 -24.14 20.18 17.29
N LEU A 472 -24.49 19.08 17.98
CA LEU A 472 -25.09 17.89 17.38
C LEU A 472 -26.42 18.23 16.68
N ALA A 473 -27.31 18.97 17.34
CA ALA A 473 -28.58 19.38 16.75
C ALA A 473 -28.43 20.18 15.44
N ILE A 474 -27.47 21.12 15.39
CA ILE A 474 -27.16 21.90 14.18
C ILE A 474 -26.59 21.00 13.08
N LEU A 475 -25.66 20.11 13.41
CA LEU A 475 -25.08 19.18 12.43
C LEU A 475 -26.14 18.22 11.88
N SER A 476 -27.02 17.67 12.72
CA SER A 476 -28.13 16.82 12.31
C SER A 476 -29.09 17.56 11.36
N GLU A 477 -29.54 18.77 11.72
CA GLU A 477 -30.44 19.59 10.88
C GLU A 477 -29.83 19.89 9.50
N VAL A 478 -28.55 20.26 9.46
CA VAL A 478 -27.89 20.73 8.25
C VAL A 478 -27.42 19.58 7.33
N SER A 479 -27.06 18.42 7.91
CA SER A 479 -26.59 17.24 7.15
C SER A 479 -27.70 16.40 6.53
N ALA A 480 -28.92 16.38 7.11
CA ALA A 480 -30.04 15.59 6.60
C ALA A 480 -30.30 15.76 5.08
N PRO A 481 -30.43 16.98 4.52
CA PRO A 481 -30.62 17.17 3.08
C PRO A 481 -29.36 16.90 2.24
N VAL A 482 -28.17 16.82 2.85
CA VAL A 482 -26.95 16.40 2.13
C VAL A 482 -27.01 14.90 1.87
N VAL A 483 -27.37 14.11 2.89
CA VAL A 483 -27.49 12.64 2.80
C VAL A 483 -28.60 12.23 1.83
N GLU A 484 -29.77 12.88 1.89
CA GLU A 484 -30.88 12.61 0.96
C GLU A 484 -30.47 12.85 -0.50
N LEU A 485 -29.80 13.98 -0.77
CA LEU A 485 -29.33 14.33 -2.12
C LEU A 485 -28.17 13.44 -2.59
N TYR A 486 -27.27 13.01 -1.69
CA TYR A 486 -26.21 12.06 -2.00
C TYR A 486 -26.79 10.71 -2.45
N LEU A 487 -27.74 10.16 -1.70
CA LEU A 487 -28.43 8.92 -2.08
C LEU A 487 -29.16 9.07 -3.42
N GLN A 488 -29.81 10.21 -3.68
CA GLN A 488 -30.45 10.48 -4.97
C GLN A 488 -29.43 10.49 -6.13
N VAL A 489 -28.27 11.10 -5.95
CA VAL A 489 -27.19 11.13 -6.96
C VAL A 489 -26.68 9.72 -7.26
N GLN A 490 -26.38 8.93 -6.22
CA GLN A 490 -25.87 7.56 -6.41
C GLN A 490 -26.90 6.64 -7.08
N LEU A 491 -28.18 6.75 -6.72
CA LEU A 491 -29.25 6.00 -7.40
C LEU A 491 -29.39 6.33 -8.90
N GLU A 492 -29.05 7.55 -9.33
CA GLU A 492 -29.03 7.92 -10.75
C GLU A 492 -27.72 7.46 -11.43
N MET A 493 -26.59 7.40 -10.72
CA MET A 493 -25.33 6.81 -11.21
C MET A 493 -25.49 5.31 -11.55
N CYS A 494 -26.17 4.54 -10.70
CA CYS A 494 -26.50 3.14 -10.98
C CYS A 494 -27.29 2.95 -12.31
N ILE A 495 -27.98 3.99 -12.81
CA ILE A 495 -28.65 3.93 -14.12
C ILE A 495 -27.64 4.09 -15.26
N VAL A 496 -26.65 4.96 -15.09
CA VAL A 496 -25.56 5.18 -16.07
C VAL A 496 -24.72 3.91 -16.20
N GLU A 497 -24.30 3.34 -15.09
CA GLU A 497 -23.46 2.13 -15.01
C GLU A 497 -24.12 0.94 -15.73
N VAL A 498 -25.43 0.75 -15.57
CA VAL A 498 -26.20 -0.33 -16.22
C VAL A 498 -26.46 -0.08 -17.71
N LEU A 499 -26.45 1.17 -18.17
CA LEU A 499 -26.76 1.51 -19.57
C LEU A 499 -25.52 1.70 -20.45
N ALA A 500 -24.36 2.00 -19.85
CA ALA A 500 -23.11 2.18 -20.58
C ALA A 500 -22.67 0.87 -21.26
N ASP A 501 -22.30 0.94 -22.55
CA ASP A 501 -21.65 -0.16 -23.25
C ASP A 501 -20.22 -0.33 -22.67
N GLN A 502 -20.02 -1.29 -21.76
CA GLN A 502 -18.74 -1.58 -21.11
C GLN A 502 -17.72 -2.24 -22.06
N ASP A 503 -16.48 -1.73 -22.09
CA ASP A 503 -15.32 -2.46 -22.62
C ASP A 503 -14.78 -3.38 -21.47
N GLU A 504 -14.68 -4.69 -21.72
CA GLU A 504 -14.36 -5.74 -20.73
C GLU A 504 -12.89 -5.73 -20.22
N ASP A 505 -12.48 -4.71 -19.47
CA ASP A 505 -11.16 -4.63 -18.78
C ASP A 505 -11.29 -4.90 -17.25
N GLU A 506 -11.46 -6.19 -16.89
CA GLU A 506 -11.69 -6.68 -15.50
C GLU A 506 -10.70 -6.11 -14.45
N ASP A 507 -9.42 -5.91 -14.79
CA ASP A 507 -8.37 -5.41 -13.87
C ASP A 507 -8.59 -3.95 -13.38
N VAL A 508 -9.45 -3.18 -14.05
CA VAL A 508 -9.76 -1.77 -13.68
C VAL A 508 -10.92 -1.70 -12.68
N GLU A 509 -11.85 -2.65 -12.73
CA GLU A 509 -13.10 -2.62 -11.95
C GLU A 509 -12.85 -2.81 -10.44
N ASP A 510 -11.99 -3.75 -10.06
CA ASP A 510 -11.67 -4.05 -8.64
C ASP A 510 -11.17 -2.81 -7.88
N ASN A 511 -10.30 -2.00 -8.50
CA ASN A 511 -9.74 -0.80 -7.88
C ASN A 511 -10.76 0.35 -7.79
N ALA A 512 -11.70 0.42 -8.74
CA ALA A 512 -12.79 1.40 -8.70
C ALA A 512 -13.82 1.04 -7.60
N ALA A 513 -14.15 -0.25 -7.48
CA ALA A 513 -15.08 -0.75 -6.48
C ALA A 513 -14.59 -0.53 -5.04
N SER A 514 -13.28 -0.75 -4.77
CA SER A 514 -12.71 -0.46 -3.45
C SER A 514 -12.76 1.04 -3.12
N SER A 515 -12.38 1.90 -4.07
CA SER A 515 -12.42 3.36 -3.89
C SER A 515 -13.84 3.90 -3.67
N ALA A 516 -14.85 3.36 -4.36
CA ALA A 516 -16.24 3.77 -4.18
C ALA A 516 -16.79 3.39 -2.79
N ARG A 517 -16.41 2.21 -2.28
CA ARG A 517 -16.84 1.73 -0.96
C ARG A 517 -16.41 2.66 0.17
N GLU A 518 -15.17 3.16 0.14
CA GLU A 518 -14.66 4.11 1.14
C GLU A 518 -15.53 5.38 1.22
N GLN A 519 -15.92 5.93 0.06
CA GLN A 519 -16.81 7.11 0.01
C GLN A 519 -18.21 6.82 0.56
N PHE A 520 -18.74 5.61 0.29
CA PHE A 520 -20.00 5.17 0.89
C PHE A 520 -19.91 5.03 2.42
N GLU A 521 -18.76 4.65 2.97
CA GLU A 521 -18.54 4.59 4.43
C GLU A 521 -18.52 5.99 5.07
N LEU A 522 -17.90 7.00 4.43
CA LEU A 522 -17.94 8.39 4.90
C LEU A 522 -19.38 8.96 4.86
N ALA A 523 -20.12 8.70 3.79
CA ALA A 523 -21.52 9.10 3.65
C ALA A 523 -22.45 8.37 4.65
N ALA A 524 -22.20 7.09 4.92
CA ALA A 524 -22.90 6.32 5.94
C ALA A 524 -22.62 6.86 7.35
N ALA A 525 -21.38 7.23 7.66
CA ALA A 525 -21.03 7.89 8.93
C ALA A 525 -21.78 9.21 9.11
N LEU A 526 -21.89 10.02 8.05
CA LEU A 526 -22.70 11.25 8.07
C LEU A 526 -24.20 10.95 8.30
N ALA A 527 -24.75 9.92 7.63
CA ALA A 527 -26.14 9.50 7.80
C ALA A 527 -26.49 9.09 9.24
N ARG A 528 -25.53 8.54 10.00
CA ARG A 528 -25.70 8.18 11.43
C ARG A 528 -26.02 9.38 12.33
N LEU A 529 -25.68 10.63 11.96
CA LEU A 529 -26.14 11.83 12.68
C LEU A 529 -27.68 11.95 12.79
N ASN A 530 -28.38 11.38 11.82
CA ASN A 530 -29.85 11.41 11.72
C ASN A 530 -30.44 10.01 11.77
N SER A 531 -29.79 9.08 12.49
CA SER A 531 -30.08 7.64 12.53
C SER A 531 -31.56 7.24 12.35
N SER A 532 -32.50 7.81 13.11
CA SER A 532 -33.92 7.47 13.00
C SER A 532 -34.58 7.95 11.70
N ALA A 533 -34.22 9.13 11.20
CA ALA A 533 -34.76 9.69 9.95
C ALA A 533 -34.11 9.01 8.73
N SER A 534 -32.78 8.84 8.74
CA SER A 534 -32.04 8.08 7.72
C SER A 534 -32.55 6.65 7.60
N ALA A 535 -32.79 5.95 8.72
CA ALA A 535 -33.38 4.62 8.69
C ALA A 535 -34.81 4.61 8.11
N SER A 536 -35.62 5.62 8.42
CA SER A 536 -36.97 5.75 7.86
C SER A 536 -36.95 5.98 6.33
N LEU A 537 -36.01 6.81 5.85
CA LEU A 537 -35.78 7.05 4.43
C LEU A 537 -35.36 5.76 3.72
N LEU A 538 -34.35 5.05 4.25
CA LEU A 538 -33.84 3.79 3.67
C LEU A 538 -34.89 2.68 3.66
N VAL A 539 -35.74 2.58 4.69
CA VAL A 539 -36.92 1.68 4.69
C VAL A 539 -37.86 2.02 3.53
N SER A 540 -38.21 3.30 3.36
CA SER A 540 -39.14 3.72 2.30
C SER A 540 -38.59 3.51 0.88
N LEU A 541 -37.28 3.76 0.69
CA LEU A 541 -36.57 3.56 -0.57
C LEU A 541 -36.53 2.09 -0.96
N MET A 542 -36.10 1.23 -0.04
CA MET A 542 -35.97 -0.21 -0.29
C MET A 542 -37.36 -0.87 -0.51
N GLN A 543 -38.39 -0.44 0.23
CA GLN A 543 -39.77 -0.88 -0.02
C GLN A 543 -40.30 -0.43 -1.40
N SER A 544 -39.97 0.79 -1.85
CA SER A 544 -40.33 1.22 -3.21
C SER A 544 -39.65 0.35 -4.26
N LEU A 545 -38.33 0.15 -4.15
CA LEU A 545 -37.56 -0.69 -5.08
C LEU A 545 -38.11 -2.12 -5.16
N MET A 546 -38.47 -2.74 -4.04
CA MET A 546 -39.11 -4.06 -4.02
C MET A 546 -40.45 -4.07 -4.79
N ILE A 547 -41.31 -3.07 -4.58
CA ILE A 547 -42.60 -2.93 -5.28
C ILE A 547 -42.40 -2.69 -6.79
N ASP A 548 -41.43 -1.86 -7.16
CA ASP A 548 -41.13 -1.56 -8.56
C ASP A 548 -40.54 -2.79 -9.28
N ILE A 549 -39.68 -3.56 -8.61
CA ILE A 549 -39.18 -4.87 -9.09
C ILE A 549 -40.33 -5.86 -9.28
N GLU A 550 -41.23 -6.03 -8.31
CA GLU A 550 -42.42 -6.87 -8.46
C GLU A 550 -43.29 -6.44 -9.64
N HIS A 551 -43.45 -5.13 -9.84
CA HIS A 551 -44.22 -4.57 -10.93
C HIS A 551 -43.62 -4.92 -12.30
N GLU A 552 -42.32 -4.70 -12.49
CA GLU A 552 -41.61 -5.02 -13.75
C GLU A 552 -41.55 -6.53 -14.00
N LEU A 553 -41.24 -7.36 -12.99
CA LEU A 553 -41.32 -8.83 -13.11
C LEU A 553 -42.70 -9.28 -13.60
N SER A 554 -43.76 -8.65 -13.10
CA SER A 554 -45.14 -8.94 -13.53
C SER A 554 -45.43 -8.55 -14.99
N LYS A 555 -44.66 -7.63 -15.60
CA LYS A 555 -44.73 -7.29 -17.03
C LYS A 555 -43.89 -8.25 -17.85
N VAL A 556 -42.65 -8.53 -17.43
CA VAL A 556 -41.73 -9.48 -18.09
C VAL A 556 -42.41 -10.85 -18.27
N ALA A 557 -43.02 -11.37 -17.21
CA ALA A 557 -43.77 -12.63 -17.23
C ALA A 557 -44.98 -12.64 -18.19
N LYS A 558 -45.53 -11.47 -18.57
CA LYS A 558 -46.67 -11.34 -19.50
C LYS A 558 -46.26 -11.03 -20.94
N GLN A 559 -45.09 -10.42 -21.16
CA GLN A 559 -44.73 -9.77 -22.43
C GLN A 559 -43.42 -10.27 -23.06
N ASN A 560 -42.43 -10.68 -22.27
CA ASN A 560 -41.03 -10.78 -22.72
C ASN A 560 -40.40 -12.18 -22.67
N GLY A 561 -41.21 -13.23 -22.54
CA GLY A 561 -40.75 -14.63 -22.62
C GLY A 561 -39.89 -15.12 -21.43
N GLY A 562 -39.57 -14.24 -20.48
CA GLY A 562 -38.73 -14.54 -19.31
C GLY A 562 -37.41 -13.76 -19.24
N ASN A 563 -37.04 -13.02 -20.29
CA ASN A 563 -35.77 -12.31 -20.36
C ASN A 563 -35.78 -11.02 -19.51
N ILE A 564 -34.65 -10.71 -18.88
CA ILE A 564 -34.40 -9.46 -18.16
C ILE A 564 -34.55 -8.22 -19.08
N THR A 565 -34.98 -7.09 -18.52
CA THR A 565 -35.06 -5.78 -19.22
C THR A 565 -34.07 -4.79 -18.63
N ALA A 566 -33.78 -3.71 -19.37
CA ALA A 566 -32.91 -2.64 -18.89
C ALA A 566 -33.47 -2.00 -17.61
N GLU A 567 -34.79 -1.76 -17.54
CA GLU A 567 -35.45 -1.20 -16.36
C GLU A 567 -35.33 -2.12 -15.14
N LEU A 568 -35.45 -3.44 -15.32
CA LEU A 568 -35.28 -4.42 -14.24
C LEU A 568 -33.81 -4.50 -13.79
N SER A 569 -32.86 -4.35 -14.71
CA SER A 569 -31.43 -4.30 -14.40
C SER A 569 -31.07 -3.06 -13.58
N GLN A 570 -31.57 -1.88 -13.98
CA GLN A 570 -31.42 -0.62 -13.23
C GLN A 570 -32.01 -0.70 -11.82
N LEU A 571 -33.14 -1.40 -11.66
CA LEU A 571 -33.76 -1.61 -10.35
C LEU A 571 -32.94 -2.56 -9.47
N PHE A 572 -32.30 -3.59 -10.05
CA PHE A 572 -31.37 -4.44 -9.32
C PHE A 572 -30.11 -3.70 -8.88
N GLU A 573 -29.53 -2.84 -9.73
CA GLU A 573 -28.33 -2.08 -9.36
C GLU A 573 -28.61 -1.05 -8.25
N LYS A 574 -29.75 -0.35 -8.35
CA LYS A 574 -30.25 0.51 -7.26
C LYS A 574 -30.48 -0.26 -5.97
N LEU A 575 -31.01 -1.48 -6.04
CA LEU A 575 -31.22 -2.32 -4.86
C LEU A 575 -29.89 -2.80 -4.27
N HIS A 576 -28.94 -3.21 -5.11
CA HIS A 576 -27.57 -3.58 -4.74
C HIS A 576 -26.87 -2.46 -3.95
N PHE A 577 -26.80 -1.25 -4.53
CA PHE A 577 -26.27 -0.06 -3.85
C PHE A 577 -26.96 0.23 -2.50
N VAL A 578 -28.30 0.15 -2.45
CA VAL A 578 -29.05 0.43 -1.21
C VAL A 578 -28.79 -0.61 -0.12
N ILE A 579 -28.63 -1.89 -0.48
CA ILE A 579 -28.26 -2.94 0.48
C ILE A 579 -26.88 -2.63 1.08
N LEU A 580 -25.89 -2.37 0.23
CA LEU A 580 -24.52 -2.01 0.65
C LEU A 580 -24.54 -0.80 1.59
N PHE A 581 -25.17 0.30 1.18
CA PHE A 581 -25.24 1.52 1.98
C PHE A 581 -25.93 1.30 3.33
N VAL A 582 -26.98 0.47 3.40
CA VAL A 582 -27.64 0.11 4.65
C VAL A 582 -26.73 -0.72 5.56
N GLY A 583 -25.95 -1.66 5.00
CA GLY A 583 -24.95 -2.42 5.74
C GLY A 583 -23.89 -1.53 6.38
N LEU A 584 -23.33 -0.59 5.61
CA LEU A 584 -22.37 0.42 6.09
C LEU A 584 -23.00 1.38 7.11
N PHE A 585 -24.26 1.77 6.94
CA PHE A 585 -24.97 2.67 7.86
C PHE A 585 -25.24 2.02 9.23
N LEU A 586 -25.69 0.76 9.25
CA LEU A 586 -26.10 0.06 10.47
C LEU A 586 -24.94 -0.51 11.29
N ALA A 587 -23.87 -0.96 10.64
CA ALA A 587 -22.77 -1.68 11.29
C ALA A 587 -21.41 -1.20 10.78
N ASP A 588 -20.40 -1.23 11.65
CA ASP A 588 -18.99 -1.08 11.26
C ASP A 588 -18.46 -2.41 10.71
N ASP A 589 -17.21 -2.42 10.24
CA ASP A 589 -16.61 -3.63 9.68
C ASP A 589 -16.31 -4.69 10.76
N TYR A 590 -16.21 -5.95 10.33
CA TYR A 590 -16.05 -7.13 11.20
C TYR A 590 -14.81 -7.97 10.88
N GLU A 591 -14.02 -7.57 9.87
CA GLU A 591 -12.73 -8.17 9.59
C GLU A 591 -11.66 -7.67 10.59
N GLY A 592 -10.82 -8.60 11.07
CA GLY A 592 -9.71 -8.30 11.99
C GLY A 592 -10.10 -7.99 13.44
N GLU A 593 -11.11 -7.16 13.67
CA GLU A 593 -11.63 -6.79 14.98
C GLU A 593 -13.08 -7.25 15.19
N ARG A 594 -13.55 -7.20 16.44
CA ARG A 594 -14.90 -7.62 16.78
C ARG A 594 -15.86 -6.41 16.69
N PRO A 595 -16.89 -6.44 15.83
CA PRO A 595 -17.74 -5.28 15.57
C PRO A 595 -18.56 -4.90 16.80
N GLY A 596 -18.73 -3.59 17.00
CA GLY A 596 -19.70 -2.99 17.91
C GLY A 596 -20.92 -2.46 17.15
N ILE A 597 -22.01 -2.18 17.88
CA ILE A 597 -23.09 -1.35 17.32
C ILE A 597 -22.56 0.09 17.25
N PRO A 598 -22.58 0.77 16.09
CA PRO A 598 -22.11 2.14 15.97
C PRO A 598 -22.78 3.06 17.01
N GLU A 599 -22.00 3.88 17.72
CA GLU A 599 -22.47 4.55 18.94
C GLU A 599 -23.71 5.43 18.74
N ARG A 600 -23.84 6.05 17.56
CA ARG A 600 -25.03 6.83 17.14
C ARG A 600 -26.29 5.98 17.03
N ILE A 601 -26.14 4.80 16.42
CA ILE A 601 -27.21 3.82 16.23
C ILE A 601 -27.61 3.28 17.61
N HIS A 602 -26.64 2.94 18.45
CA HIS A 602 -26.87 2.50 19.82
C HIS A 602 -27.59 3.56 20.68
N ASN A 603 -27.12 4.82 20.68
CA ASN A 603 -27.74 5.92 21.43
C ASN A 603 -29.18 6.21 20.95
N THR A 604 -29.45 6.10 19.65
CA THR A 604 -30.80 6.20 19.08
C THR A 604 -31.70 5.07 19.58
N LEU A 605 -31.18 3.84 19.63
CA LEU A 605 -31.91 2.66 20.07
C LEU A 605 -32.25 2.66 21.56
N ARG A 606 -31.44 3.29 22.44
CA ARG A 606 -31.76 3.42 23.88
C ARG A 606 -33.14 4.04 24.16
N GLY A 607 -33.64 4.90 23.26
CA GLY A 607 -34.98 5.50 23.36
C GLY A 607 -36.13 4.62 22.89
N ALA A 608 -35.86 3.47 22.26
CA ALA A 608 -36.88 2.62 21.66
C ALA A 608 -37.49 1.63 22.68
N VAL A 609 -38.80 1.77 22.90
CA VAL A 609 -39.56 0.95 23.86
C VAL A 609 -39.97 -0.42 23.29
N SER A 610 -40.17 -0.51 21.97
CA SER A 610 -40.47 -1.76 21.24
C SER A 610 -39.82 -1.76 19.86
N ALA A 611 -39.68 -2.95 19.27
CA ALA A 611 -39.10 -3.13 17.94
C ALA A 611 -39.89 -2.37 16.86
N GLU A 612 -41.22 -2.53 16.85
CA GLU A 612 -42.12 -1.91 15.85
C GLU A 612 -42.00 -0.38 15.80
N ALA A 613 -41.74 0.26 16.94
CA ALA A 613 -41.61 1.71 17.07
C ALA A 613 -40.24 2.26 16.64
N SER A 614 -39.28 1.40 16.28
CA SER A 614 -37.91 1.78 15.92
C SER A 614 -37.64 1.63 14.42
N PRO A 615 -37.50 2.73 13.65
CA PRO A 615 -37.13 2.66 12.24
C PRO A 615 -35.82 1.91 11.99
N VAL A 616 -34.87 1.96 12.95
CA VAL A 616 -33.59 1.25 12.88
C VAL A 616 -33.80 -0.27 12.98
N VAL A 617 -34.60 -0.76 13.94
CA VAL A 617 -34.89 -2.19 14.06
C VAL A 617 -35.74 -2.68 12.88
N ASN A 618 -36.68 -1.86 12.42
CA ASN A 618 -37.46 -2.15 11.22
C ASN A 618 -36.57 -2.26 9.96
N LEU A 619 -35.53 -1.43 9.82
CA LEU A 619 -34.57 -1.52 8.70
C LEU A 619 -33.71 -2.80 8.77
N ILE A 620 -33.19 -3.15 9.95
CA ILE A 620 -32.44 -4.40 10.15
C ILE A 620 -33.33 -5.61 9.77
N LEU A 621 -34.58 -5.63 10.21
CA LEU A 621 -35.55 -6.68 9.87
C LEU A 621 -36.06 -6.62 8.42
N LEU A 622 -35.99 -5.47 7.75
CA LEU A 622 -36.32 -5.37 6.33
C LEU A 622 -35.27 -6.12 5.50
N ILE A 623 -33.98 -6.00 5.83
CA ILE A 623 -32.91 -6.80 5.20
C ILE A 623 -32.96 -8.26 5.66
N MET A 624 -32.73 -8.51 6.96
CA MET A 624 -32.46 -9.86 7.49
C MET A 624 -33.66 -10.81 7.44
N ASN A 625 -34.87 -10.31 7.14
CA ASN A 625 -36.07 -11.13 7.04
C ASN A 625 -36.77 -10.92 5.69
N HIS A 626 -37.35 -9.74 5.46
CA HIS A 626 -38.29 -9.54 4.35
C HIS A 626 -37.61 -9.55 2.96
N LEU A 627 -36.48 -8.86 2.81
CA LEU A 627 -35.75 -8.79 1.54
C LEU A 627 -35.03 -10.11 1.25
N LEU A 628 -34.48 -10.76 2.28
CA LEU A 628 -33.91 -12.10 2.16
C LEU A 628 -34.97 -13.14 1.77
N GLU A 629 -36.16 -13.11 2.38
CA GLU A 629 -37.28 -13.96 1.96
C GLU A 629 -37.70 -13.66 0.51
N PHE A 630 -37.78 -12.38 0.14
CA PHE A 630 -38.12 -11.94 -1.21
C PHE A 630 -37.16 -12.51 -2.26
N GLU A 631 -35.85 -12.31 -2.10
CA GLU A 631 -34.85 -12.85 -3.03
C GLU A 631 -34.85 -14.37 -3.08
N VAL A 632 -34.84 -15.02 -1.91
CA VAL A 632 -34.74 -16.47 -1.83
C VAL A 632 -36.00 -17.16 -2.37
N MET A 633 -37.18 -16.56 -2.21
CA MET A 633 -38.40 -17.06 -2.84
C MET A 633 -38.32 -16.95 -4.36
N ARG A 634 -37.79 -15.86 -4.93
CA ARG A 634 -37.59 -15.75 -6.39
C ARG A 634 -36.60 -16.81 -6.90
N LEU A 635 -35.48 -16.99 -6.20
CA LEU A 635 -34.49 -18.04 -6.49
C LEU A 635 -35.09 -19.45 -6.46
N ALA A 636 -35.91 -19.77 -5.45
CA ALA A 636 -36.54 -21.07 -5.31
C ALA A 636 -37.51 -21.40 -6.46
N HIS A 637 -38.25 -20.40 -6.95
CA HIS A 637 -39.20 -20.56 -8.04
C HIS A 637 -38.55 -20.59 -9.43
N GLY A 638 -37.41 -19.92 -9.62
CA GLY A 638 -36.75 -19.78 -10.92
C GLY A 638 -35.22 -19.71 -10.83
N PRO A 639 -34.52 -20.80 -10.48
CA PRO A 639 -33.07 -20.76 -10.22
C PRO A 639 -32.18 -20.58 -11.45
N THR A 640 -32.76 -20.71 -12.65
CA THR A 640 -32.11 -20.44 -13.94
C THR A 640 -32.81 -19.30 -14.68
N SER A 641 -33.42 -18.38 -13.94
CA SER A 641 -34.12 -17.22 -14.48
C SER A 641 -33.17 -16.03 -14.50
N ASP A 642 -33.00 -15.40 -15.66
CA ASP A 642 -32.20 -14.17 -15.82
C ASP A 642 -32.75 -13.00 -14.97
N CYS A 643 -33.98 -13.13 -14.47
CA CYS A 643 -34.62 -12.15 -13.58
C CYS A 643 -34.29 -12.33 -12.08
N VAL A 644 -33.26 -13.10 -11.71
CA VAL A 644 -32.74 -13.21 -10.33
C VAL A 644 -31.24 -12.89 -10.37
N SER A 645 -30.81 -11.80 -9.73
CA SER A 645 -29.43 -11.31 -9.82
C SER A 645 -28.51 -11.99 -8.77
N PRO A 646 -27.39 -12.61 -9.20
CA PRO A 646 -26.36 -13.09 -8.28
C PRO A 646 -25.72 -11.96 -7.48
N PHE A 647 -25.46 -10.79 -8.09
CA PHE A 647 -24.83 -9.63 -7.42
C PHE A 647 -25.70 -9.07 -6.28
N VAL A 648 -27.02 -8.95 -6.50
CA VAL A 648 -27.96 -8.56 -5.42
C VAL A 648 -27.95 -9.60 -4.29
N SER A 649 -27.88 -10.88 -4.62
CA SER A 649 -27.84 -11.96 -3.63
C SER A 649 -26.53 -12.02 -2.85
N GLU A 650 -25.41 -11.73 -3.52
CA GLU A 650 -24.08 -11.60 -2.94
C GLU A 650 -24.04 -10.48 -1.91
N GLU A 651 -24.40 -9.26 -2.29
CA GLU A 651 -24.36 -8.12 -1.36
C GLU A 651 -25.41 -8.27 -0.24
N LEU A 652 -26.56 -8.89 -0.53
CA LEU A 652 -27.53 -9.24 0.51
C LEU A 652 -26.97 -10.25 1.52
N LEU A 653 -26.16 -11.22 1.09
CA LEU A 653 -25.46 -12.14 1.99
C LEU A 653 -24.31 -11.43 2.75
N LYS A 654 -23.52 -10.58 2.10
CA LYS A 654 -22.45 -9.76 2.73
C LYS A 654 -23.03 -8.88 3.84
N THR A 655 -24.03 -8.07 3.51
CA THR A 655 -24.70 -7.18 4.46
C THR A 655 -25.44 -7.96 5.55
N THR A 656 -26.12 -9.07 5.23
CA THR A 656 -26.73 -9.94 6.28
C THR A 656 -25.67 -10.52 7.22
N THR A 657 -24.49 -10.88 6.72
CA THR A 657 -23.37 -11.39 7.51
C THR A 657 -22.81 -10.33 8.47
N ARG A 658 -22.54 -9.12 7.96
CA ARG A 658 -22.11 -7.95 8.76
C ARG A 658 -23.11 -7.62 9.87
N LEU A 659 -24.41 -7.65 9.57
CA LEU A 659 -25.47 -7.47 10.56
C LEU A 659 -25.53 -8.62 11.58
N CYS A 660 -25.29 -9.87 11.18
CA CYS A 660 -25.22 -11.00 12.12
C CYS A 660 -24.03 -10.88 13.07
N ALA A 661 -22.86 -10.49 12.58
CA ALA A 661 -21.65 -10.25 13.39
C ALA A 661 -21.89 -9.21 14.49
N THR A 662 -22.68 -8.18 14.17
CA THR A 662 -22.96 -7.04 15.06
C THR A 662 -24.13 -7.29 16.02
N TYR A 663 -25.28 -7.75 15.50
CA TYR A 663 -26.55 -7.78 16.25
C TYR A 663 -26.92 -9.15 16.80
N LEU A 664 -26.44 -10.27 16.22
CA LEU A 664 -26.71 -11.63 16.73
C LEU A 664 -25.60 -12.18 17.63
N ALA A 665 -24.51 -11.44 17.84
CA ALA A 665 -23.48 -11.77 18.83
C ALA A 665 -23.98 -11.50 20.27
N PRO A 666 -24.28 -12.53 21.09
CA PRO A 666 -24.94 -12.34 22.38
C PRO A 666 -24.11 -11.52 23.36
N ASP A 667 -22.79 -11.60 23.23
CA ASP A 667 -21.81 -10.92 24.05
C ASP A 667 -21.50 -9.50 23.56
N VAL A 668 -21.76 -9.14 22.29
CA VAL A 668 -21.73 -7.74 21.83
C VAL A 668 -22.88 -6.98 22.50
N LEU A 669 -24.08 -7.57 22.50
CA LEU A 669 -25.23 -7.01 23.22
C LEU A 669 -24.92 -6.80 24.71
N VAL A 670 -24.30 -7.78 25.40
CA VAL A 670 -23.91 -7.63 26.81
C VAL A 670 -22.87 -6.52 27.05
N ASN A 671 -21.93 -6.32 26.12
CA ASN A 671 -20.90 -5.29 26.24
C ASN A 671 -21.42 -3.86 26.01
N CYS A 672 -22.60 -3.68 25.40
CA CYS A 672 -23.23 -2.37 25.18
C CYS A 672 -23.80 -1.69 26.43
N GLY A 673 -23.70 -2.29 27.62
CA GLY A 673 -24.23 -1.73 28.87
C GLY A 673 -25.74 -1.95 29.01
N GLU A 674 -26.53 -0.88 29.19
CA GLU A 674 -28.00 -1.00 29.18
C GLU A 674 -28.50 -1.21 27.74
N VAL A 675 -28.84 -2.45 27.40
CA VAL A 675 -29.39 -2.83 26.10
C VAL A 675 -30.81 -2.32 25.95
N ALA A 676 -31.12 -1.70 24.81
CA ALA A 676 -32.46 -1.24 24.49
C ALA A 676 -33.50 -2.39 24.52
N PRO A 677 -34.68 -2.23 25.14
CA PRO A 677 -35.73 -3.25 25.14
C PRO A 677 -36.12 -3.71 23.73
N ALA A 678 -36.20 -2.77 22.78
CA ALA A 678 -36.46 -3.05 21.36
C ALA A 678 -35.42 -3.97 20.70
N LEU A 679 -34.15 -3.95 21.13
CA LEU A 679 -33.13 -4.88 20.64
C LEU A 679 -33.32 -6.27 21.27
N LEU A 680 -33.58 -6.34 22.58
CA LEU A 680 -33.77 -7.63 23.27
C LEU A 680 -35.01 -8.38 22.76
N GLU A 681 -36.06 -7.66 22.37
CA GLU A 681 -37.30 -8.22 21.78
C GLU A 681 -37.04 -9.02 20.48
N VAL A 682 -35.99 -8.68 19.72
CA VAL A 682 -35.67 -9.27 18.41
C VAL A 682 -34.40 -10.12 18.48
N PHE A 683 -33.32 -9.58 19.04
CA PHE A 683 -31.98 -10.16 19.05
C PHE A 683 -31.58 -10.75 20.41
N GLY A 684 -32.48 -10.73 21.40
CA GLY A 684 -32.31 -11.47 22.65
C GLY A 684 -32.50 -12.99 22.46
N PHE A 685 -31.61 -13.78 23.05
CA PHE A 685 -31.72 -15.25 23.14
C PHE A 685 -32.42 -15.74 24.43
N GLN A 686 -32.83 -14.82 25.30
CA GLN A 686 -33.42 -15.09 26.61
C GLN A 686 -34.68 -14.22 26.82
N ASP A 687 -35.44 -14.50 27.88
CA ASP A 687 -36.56 -13.69 28.37
C ASP A 687 -37.64 -13.26 27.34
N GLY A 688 -37.85 -14.10 26.32
CA GLY A 688 -38.88 -13.90 25.28
C GLY A 688 -38.38 -13.20 24.01
N GLY A 689 -37.08 -12.95 23.87
CA GLY A 689 -36.49 -12.47 22.62
C GLY A 689 -36.54 -13.50 21.48
N ARG A 690 -36.55 -13.01 20.24
CA ARG A 690 -36.82 -13.79 19.01
C ARG A 690 -35.56 -14.25 18.25
N ALA A 691 -34.37 -14.11 18.82
CA ALA A 691 -33.12 -14.31 18.08
C ALA A 691 -32.95 -15.73 17.51
N GLY A 692 -33.39 -16.74 18.27
CA GLY A 692 -33.35 -18.14 17.81
C GLY A 692 -34.33 -18.44 16.68
N GLU A 693 -35.46 -17.74 16.61
CA GLU A 693 -36.43 -17.86 15.51
C GLU A 693 -35.87 -17.22 14.24
N LEU A 694 -35.35 -15.99 14.36
CA LEU A 694 -34.68 -15.27 13.26
C LEU A 694 -33.47 -16.05 12.74
N LEU A 695 -32.61 -16.57 13.61
CA LEU A 695 -31.43 -17.32 13.17
C LEU A 695 -31.80 -18.64 12.49
N ASN A 696 -32.82 -19.35 12.98
CA ASN A 696 -33.34 -20.54 12.31
C ASN A 696 -33.93 -20.20 10.93
N PHE A 697 -34.61 -19.07 10.78
CA PHE A 697 -35.04 -18.55 9.48
C PHE A 697 -33.84 -18.25 8.56
N LEU A 698 -32.83 -17.52 9.02
CA LEU A 698 -31.65 -17.14 8.22
C LEU A 698 -30.91 -18.37 7.67
N VAL A 699 -30.69 -19.39 8.51
CA VAL A 699 -30.03 -20.64 8.08
C VAL A 699 -30.91 -21.45 7.12
N GLN A 700 -32.25 -21.35 7.21
CA GLN A 700 -33.15 -21.91 6.19
C GLN A 700 -32.99 -21.18 4.85
N GLN A 701 -32.93 -19.84 4.84
CA GLN A 701 -32.72 -19.06 3.63
C GLN A 701 -31.35 -19.37 2.98
N ALA A 702 -30.27 -19.44 3.76
CA ALA A 702 -28.96 -19.90 3.29
C ALA A 702 -29.02 -21.32 2.68
N THR A 703 -29.81 -22.23 3.26
CA THR A 703 -29.98 -23.59 2.72
C THR A 703 -30.65 -23.58 1.33
N VAL A 704 -31.51 -22.61 1.02
CA VAL A 704 -32.12 -22.48 -0.32
C VAL A 704 -31.10 -22.01 -1.35
N TYR A 705 -30.24 -21.03 -1.01
CA TYR A 705 -29.11 -20.66 -1.88
C TYR A 705 -28.24 -21.87 -2.24
N LEU A 706 -27.87 -22.66 -1.24
CA LEU A 706 -27.10 -23.91 -1.44
C LEU A 706 -27.84 -24.95 -2.28
N LEU A 707 -29.17 -25.08 -2.13
CA LEU A 707 -29.98 -26.01 -2.93
C LEU A 707 -30.02 -25.63 -4.42
N HIS A 708 -30.16 -24.33 -4.70
CA HIS A 708 -30.47 -23.82 -6.03
C HIS A 708 -29.23 -23.36 -6.82
N TRP A 709 -28.27 -22.72 -6.16
CA TRP A 709 -27.02 -22.18 -6.74
C TRP A 709 -25.71 -22.77 -6.15
N PRO A 710 -25.55 -24.10 -5.97
CA PRO A 710 -24.33 -24.70 -5.43
C PRO A 710 -23.07 -24.50 -6.29
N THR A 711 -23.21 -23.98 -7.50
CA THR A 711 -22.13 -23.76 -8.48
C THR A 711 -21.89 -22.28 -8.80
N GLN A 712 -22.55 -21.34 -8.12
CA GLN A 712 -22.22 -19.91 -8.23
C GLN A 712 -21.14 -19.59 -7.18
N PRO A 713 -19.88 -19.36 -7.58
CA PRO A 713 -18.76 -19.36 -6.64
C PRO A 713 -18.88 -18.26 -5.60
N VAL A 714 -19.03 -17.00 -6.03
CA VAL A 714 -19.05 -15.84 -5.13
C VAL A 714 -20.24 -15.87 -4.16
N VAL A 715 -21.44 -16.29 -4.62
CA VAL A 715 -22.60 -16.47 -3.74
C VAL A 715 -22.34 -17.58 -2.70
N MET A 716 -21.69 -18.67 -3.10
CA MET A 716 -21.33 -19.76 -2.19
C MET A 716 -20.24 -19.36 -1.20
N GLU A 717 -19.26 -18.55 -1.59
CA GLU A 717 -18.23 -18.00 -0.70
C GLU A 717 -18.85 -17.12 0.39
N ASN A 718 -19.72 -16.18 0.02
CA ASN A 718 -20.42 -15.32 0.97
C ASN A 718 -21.40 -16.10 1.88
N LEU A 719 -22.00 -17.20 1.38
CA LEU A 719 -22.78 -18.14 2.20
C LEU A 719 -21.91 -18.90 3.20
N ILE A 720 -20.68 -19.27 2.83
CA ILE A 720 -19.76 -19.96 3.73
C ILE A 720 -19.23 -18.98 4.79
N GLU A 721 -18.89 -17.75 4.42
CA GLU A 721 -18.49 -16.70 5.37
C GLU A 721 -19.61 -16.37 6.36
N PHE A 722 -20.86 -16.26 5.88
CA PHE A 722 -22.04 -16.17 6.74
C PHE A 722 -22.07 -17.27 7.82
N LEU A 723 -21.79 -18.53 7.46
CA LEU A 723 -21.75 -19.64 8.40
C LEU A 723 -20.52 -19.59 9.35
N LEU A 724 -19.37 -19.10 8.89
CA LEU A 724 -18.17 -18.90 9.70
C LEU A 724 -18.39 -17.81 10.77
N VAL A 725 -18.95 -16.65 10.38
CA VAL A 725 -19.35 -15.58 11.30
C VAL A 725 -20.37 -16.07 12.33
N LEU A 726 -21.37 -16.85 11.93
CA LEU A 726 -22.33 -17.43 12.87
C LEU A 726 -21.71 -18.45 13.85
N ALA A 727 -20.64 -19.14 13.46
CA ALA A 727 -19.85 -19.96 14.37
C ALA A 727 -19.08 -19.09 15.38
N ASN A 728 -18.40 -18.04 14.90
CA ASN A 728 -17.60 -17.12 15.72
C ASN A 728 -18.44 -16.38 16.79
N THR A 729 -19.64 -15.91 16.41
CA THR A 729 -20.59 -15.27 17.34
C THR A 729 -21.21 -16.22 18.36
N ARG A 730 -21.04 -17.55 18.19
CA ARG A 730 -21.66 -18.64 18.96
C ARG A 730 -23.19 -18.69 18.94
N ALA A 731 -23.83 -17.78 18.20
CA ALA A 731 -25.28 -17.69 18.03
C ALA A 731 -25.87 -18.99 17.49
N ILE A 732 -25.13 -19.68 16.61
CA ILE A 732 -25.55 -20.90 15.89
C ILE A 732 -25.96 -22.07 16.78
N GLY A 733 -25.58 -22.05 18.07
CA GLY A 733 -25.89 -23.10 19.06
C GLY A 733 -27.37 -23.52 19.14
N CYS A 734 -28.32 -22.60 18.91
CA CYS A 734 -29.74 -22.92 18.93
C CYS A 734 -30.23 -23.68 17.68
N VAL A 735 -29.54 -23.54 16.54
CA VAL A 735 -29.89 -24.21 15.27
C VAL A 735 -29.26 -25.59 15.15
N LEU A 736 -28.18 -25.88 15.90
CA LEU A 736 -27.44 -27.15 15.83
C LEU A 736 -28.31 -28.40 16.04
N SER A 737 -29.38 -28.31 16.83
CA SER A 737 -30.31 -29.42 17.08
C SER A 737 -31.44 -29.54 16.07
N SER A 738 -31.52 -28.65 15.07
CA SER A 738 -32.59 -28.66 14.06
C SER A 738 -32.41 -29.79 13.04
N GLN A 739 -33.52 -30.35 12.56
CA GLN A 739 -33.49 -31.42 11.56
C GLN A 739 -32.85 -30.97 10.25
N MET A 740 -33.05 -29.72 9.83
CA MET A 740 -32.45 -29.15 8.62
C MET A 740 -30.93 -29.10 8.75
N TRP A 741 -30.40 -28.58 9.87
CA TRP A 741 -28.96 -28.49 10.11
C TRP A 741 -28.28 -29.86 10.15
N GLN A 742 -28.88 -30.81 10.88
CA GLN A 742 -28.37 -32.18 10.93
C GLN A 742 -28.41 -32.87 9.56
N SER A 743 -29.40 -32.54 8.72
CA SER A 743 -29.46 -33.04 7.34
C SER A 743 -28.36 -32.42 6.46
N LEU A 744 -28.08 -31.11 6.59
CA LEU A 744 -27.00 -30.44 5.87
C LEU A 744 -25.62 -31.04 6.21
N VAL A 745 -25.35 -31.24 7.51
CA VAL A 745 -24.11 -31.89 7.99
C VAL A 745 -23.97 -33.30 7.40
N GLN A 746 -25.02 -34.13 7.54
CA GLN A 746 -24.99 -35.52 7.09
C GLN A 746 -24.85 -35.64 5.57
N GLU A 747 -25.54 -34.81 4.79
CA GLU A 747 -25.46 -34.85 3.33
C GLU A 747 -24.13 -34.28 2.82
N ASN A 748 -23.58 -33.22 3.44
CA ASN A 748 -22.25 -32.74 3.09
C ASN A 748 -21.16 -33.78 3.37
N ALA A 749 -21.18 -34.42 4.54
CA ALA A 749 -20.21 -35.45 4.88
C ALA A 749 -20.28 -36.68 3.95
N SER A 750 -21.49 -37.08 3.53
CA SER A 750 -21.73 -38.38 2.89
C SER A 750 -22.00 -38.37 1.38
N ALA A 751 -22.24 -37.23 0.74
CA ALA A 751 -22.36 -37.18 -0.73
C ALA A 751 -20.97 -37.29 -1.40
N GLY A 752 -20.87 -38.02 -2.53
CA GLY A 752 -19.63 -38.04 -3.32
C GLY A 752 -19.52 -36.84 -4.27
N SER A 753 -18.52 -36.87 -5.16
CA SER A 753 -18.35 -35.91 -6.27
C SER A 753 -19.31 -36.18 -7.46
N PHE A 754 -20.05 -37.30 -7.44
CA PHE A 754 -20.98 -37.67 -8.51
C PHE A 754 -22.33 -38.06 -7.97
N ILE A 755 -23.40 -37.60 -8.63
CA ILE A 755 -24.77 -38.05 -8.39
C ILE A 755 -24.91 -39.49 -8.93
N THR A 756 -24.67 -40.47 -8.07
CA THR A 756 -24.97 -41.87 -8.39
C THR A 756 -26.49 -42.06 -8.48
N ALA A 757 -26.99 -42.56 -9.61
CA ALA A 757 -28.38 -42.99 -9.74
C ALA A 757 -28.63 -44.22 -8.85
N SER A 758 -28.96 -44.00 -7.57
CA SER A 758 -29.33 -45.07 -6.66
C SER A 758 -30.71 -45.59 -7.00
N ASN A 759 -30.87 -46.91 -7.12
CA ASN A 759 -32.18 -47.54 -7.33
C ASN A 759 -33.11 -47.45 -6.09
N SER A 760 -32.65 -46.84 -4.99
CA SER A 760 -33.47 -46.35 -3.88
C SER A 760 -33.98 -44.94 -4.18
N GLY A 761 -35.29 -44.74 -4.13
CA GLY A 761 -35.96 -43.46 -4.43
C GLY A 761 -35.78 -42.34 -3.40
N ASP A 762 -34.74 -42.42 -2.56
CA ASP A 762 -34.51 -41.58 -1.37
C ASP A 762 -33.27 -40.66 -1.53
N SER A 763 -32.93 -40.22 -2.74
CA SER A 763 -31.92 -39.15 -2.90
C SER A 763 -32.55 -37.82 -2.51
N SER A 764 -32.19 -37.28 -1.34
CA SER A 764 -32.64 -35.95 -0.94
C SER A 764 -32.18 -34.88 -1.96
N ALA A 765 -32.98 -33.83 -2.15
CA ALA A 765 -32.60 -32.72 -3.02
C ALA A 765 -31.31 -32.04 -2.54
N LEU A 766 -31.11 -32.00 -1.22
CA LEU A 766 -29.91 -31.49 -0.56
C LEU A 766 -28.66 -32.30 -0.93
N ARG A 767 -28.75 -33.64 -0.94
CA ARG A 767 -27.67 -34.51 -1.40
C ARG A 767 -27.23 -34.20 -2.83
N ALA A 768 -28.20 -33.99 -3.73
CA ALA A 768 -27.95 -33.67 -5.12
C ALA A 768 -27.40 -32.24 -5.32
N ALA A 769 -27.76 -31.29 -4.45
CA ALA A 769 -27.19 -29.95 -4.46
C ALA A 769 -25.74 -29.94 -3.95
N VAL A 770 -25.47 -30.55 -2.79
CA VAL A 770 -24.12 -30.60 -2.20
C VAL A 770 -23.14 -31.40 -3.05
N ALA A 771 -23.61 -32.42 -3.78
CA ALA A 771 -22.80 -33.13 -4.78
C ALA A 771 -22.36 -32.27 -5.98
N ARG A 772 -22.97 -31.09 -6.21
CA ARG A 772 -22.59 -30.14 -7.27
C ARG A 772 -21.61 -29.07 -6.81
N ILE A 773 -21.40 -28.88 -5.50
CA ILE A 773 -20.52 -27.83 -4.98
C ILE A 773 -19.06 -28.15 -5.37
N PRO A 774 -18.31 -27.21 -5.97
CA PRO A 774 -16.88 -27.37 -6.27
C PRO A 774 -16.06 -27.83 -5.05
N SER A 775 -15.08 -28.71 -5.28
CA SER A 775 -14.33 -29.38 -4.19
C SER A 775 -13.74 -28.41 -3.15
N THR A 776 -13.16 -27.30 -3.58
CA THR A 776 -12.56 -26.27 -2.70
C THR A 776 -13.60 -25.55 -1.84
N LEU A 777 -14.69 -25.06 -2.46
CA LEU A 777 -15.82 -24.46 -1.74
C LEU A 777 -16.47 -25.47 -0.78
N ARG A 778 -16.50 -26.75 -1.15
CA ARG A 778 -17.02 -27.82 -0.30
C ARG A 778 -16.07 -28.17 0.86
N GLY A 779 -14.76 -27.98 0.68
CA GLY A 779 -13.77 -27.96 1.76
C GLY A 779 -14.03 -26.82 2.75
N GLN A 780 -14.19 -25.59 2.26
CA GLN A 780 -14.53 -24.42 3.08
C GLN A 780 -15.90 -24.57 3.80
N LEU A 781 -16.94 -25.09 3.14
CA LEU A 781 -18.21 -25.43 3.79
C LEU A 781 -18.03 -26.48 4.89
N THR A 782 -17.14 -27.46 4.69
CA THR A 782 -16.81 -28.46 5.71
C THR A 782 -16.11 -27.82 6.92
N GLU A 783 -15.25 -26.82 6.71
CA GLU A 783 -14.67 -26.00 7.78
C GLU A 783 -15.76 -25.29 8.59
N ALA A 784 -16.64 -24.54 7.91
CA ALA A 784 -17.72 -23.78 8.55
C ALA A 784 -18.65 -24.68 9.38
N LEU A 785 -19.05 -25.83 8.81
CA LEU A 785 -19.85 -26.83 9.53
C LEU A 785 -19.11 -27.45 10.72
N CYS A 786 -17.79 -27.59 10.68
CA CYS A 786 -17.00 -28.03 11.84
C CYS A 786 -16.96 -26.97 12.93
N ARG A 787 -16.57 -25.72 12.61
CA ARG A 787 -16.52 -24.60 13.57
C ARG A 787 -17.87 -24.37 14.25
N ALA A 788 -18.95 -24.37 13.47
CA ALA A 788 -20.31 -24.19 13.98
C ALA A 788 -20.70 -25.25 15.04
N GLY A 789 -20.27 -26.50 14.88
CA GLY A 789 -20.47 -27.55 15.89
C GLY A 789 -19.70 -27.28 17.19
N MET A 790 -18.50 -26.74 17.08
CA MET A 790 -17.61 -26.43 18.21
C MET A 790 -18.09 -25.23 19.04
N ALA A 791 -18.91 -24.35 18.46
CA ALA A 791 -19.53 -23.23 19.16
C ALA A 791 -20.53 -23.66 20.26
N SER A 792 -21.01 -24.91 20.26
CA SER A 792 -21.88 -25.44 21.32
C SER A 792 -21.16 -25.49 22.67
N ASN A 793 -21.83 -25.06 23.74
CA ASN A 793 -21.31 -25.20 25.11
C ASN A 793 -21.33 -26.66 25.62
N ASP A 794 -22.17 -27.54 25.07
CA ASP A 794 -22.24 -28.96 25.48
C ASP A 794 -21.16 -29.81 24.78
N GLN A 795 -20.26 -30.42 25.58
CA GLN A 795 -19.22 -31.32 25.11
C GLN A 795 -19.78 -32.55 24.36
N ASN A 796 -20.93 -33.09 24.78
CA ASN A 796 -21.51 -34.26 24.09
C ASN A 796 -21.98 -33.88 22.69
N MET A 797 -22.62 -32.70 22.55
CA MET A 797 -23.03 -32.16 21.26
C MET A 797 -21.81 -31.87 20.36
N ARG A 798 -20.74 -31.26 20.89
CA ARG A 798 -19.49 -31.03 20.12
C ARG A 798 -18.92 -32.33 19.56
N VAL A 799 -18.85 -33.39 20.38
CA VAL A 799 -18.35 -34.71 19.95
C VAL A 799 -19.27 -35.35 18.92
N ALA A 800 -20.58 -35.41 19.18
CA ALA A 800 -21.54 -36.03 18.27
C ALA A 800 -21.61 -35.32 16.91
N HIS A 801 -21.58 -33.98 16.90
CA HIS A 801 -21.57 -33.19 15.68
C HIS A 801 -20.25 -33.36 14.90
N PHE A 802 -19.09 -33.34 15.59
CA PHE A 802 -17.80 -33.59 14.92
C PHE A 802 -17.73 -35.00 14.33
N GLU A 803 -18.23 -36.03 15.02
CA GLU A 803 -18.33 -37.38 14.45
C GLU A 803 -19.28 -37.44 13.25
N ALA A 804 -20.38 -36.70 13.24
CA ALA A 804 -21.32 -36.63 12.12
C ALA A 804 -20.67 -36.04 10.84
N VAL A 805 -19.78 -35.05 10.97
CA VAL A 805 -18.99 -34.53 9.84
C VAL A 805 -17.88 -35.50 9.45
N SER A 806 -17.01 -35.86 10.40
CA SER A 806 -15.70 -36.48 10.13
C SER A 806 -15.79 -37.97 9.74
N ARG A 807 -16.66 -38.74 10.39
CA ARG A 807 -16.73 -40.21 10.23
C ARG A 807 -17.19 -40.66 8.83
N PRO A 808 -18.17 -40.03 8.16
CA PRO A 808 -18.52 -40.40 6.78
C PRO A 808 -17.38 -40.10 5.79
N ILE A 809 -16.61 -39.04 6.00
CA ILE A 809 -15.46 -38.65 5.17
C ILE A 809 -14.34 -39.69 5.30
N GLU A 810 -14.02 -40.11 6.54
CA GLU A 810 -13.09 -41.22 6.79
C GLU A 810 -13.54 -42.51 6.10
N GLN A 811 -14.81 -42.90 6.26
CA GLN A 811 -15.35 -44.12 5.66
C GLN A 811 -15.30 -44.10 4.12
N ARG A 812 -15.56 -42.94 3.49
CA ARG A 812 -15.43 -42.76 2.04
C ARG A 812 -13.97 -42.94 1.59
N LEU A 813 -13.01 -42.32 2.27
CA LEU A 813 -11.59 -42.50 1.98
C LEU A 813 -11.14 -43.95 2.17
N GLN A 814 -11.52 -44.58 3.29
CA GLN A 814 -11.23 -45.99 3.58
C GLN A 814 -11.82 -46.93 2.51
N HIS A 815 -13.03 -46.66 2.02
CA HIS A 815 -13.65 -47.43 0.95
C HIS A 815 -12.89 -47.27 -0.38
N LEU A 816 -12.49 -46.03 -0.72
CA LEU A 816 -11.76 -45.71 -1.94
C LEU A 816 -10.39 -46.41 -2.00
N ILE A 817 -9.60 -46.35 -0.91
CA ILE A 817 -8.28 -47.00 -0.84
C ILE A 817 -8.37 -48.53 -0.72
N ALA A 818 -9.52 -49.08 -0.29
CA ALA A 818 -9.78 -50.51 -0.22
C ALA A 818 -10.23 -51.12 -1.57
N LEU A 819 -10.36 -50.31 -2.64
CA LEU A 819 -10.75 -50.81 -3.96
C LEU A 819 -9.73 -51.83 -4.50
N PRO A 820 -10.18 -52.98 -5.03
CA PRO A 820 -9.29 -53.93 -5.66
C PRO A 820 -8.65 -53.28 -6.88
N ASN A 821 -7.31 -53.33 -6.94
CA ASN A 821 -6.49 -52.67 -7.95
C ASN A 821 -6.40 -51.13 -7.87
N PHE A 822 -6.58 -50.52 -6.68
CA PHE A 822 -6.42 -49.06 -6.48
C PHE A 822 -5.12 -48.48 -7.06
N GLU A 823 -4.00 -49.18 -6.92
CA GLU A 823 -2.67 -48.79 -7.46
C GLU A 823 -2.51 -49.07 -8.97
N SER A 824 -3.53 -49.55 -9.66
CA SER A 824 -3.44 -49.90 -11.09
C SER A 824 -3.54 -48.68 -12.00
N LYS A 825 -2.86 -48.73 -13.15
CA LYS A 825 -2.95 -47.69 -14.18
C LYS A 825 -4.38 -47.43 -14.69
N GLN A 826 -5.32 -48.36 -14.52
CA GLN A 826 -6.71 -48.14 -14.88
C GLN A 826 -7.40 -47.26 -13.84
N THR A 827 -7.23 -47.57 -12.55
CA THR A 827 -7.85 -46.82 -11.44
C THR A 827 -7.24 -45.43 -11.27
N VAL A 828 -5.92 -45.30 -11.42
CA VAL A 828 -5.21 -44.01 -11.31
C VAL A 828 -5.64 -43.00 -12.39
N ASN A 829 -6.14 -43.47 -13.53
CA ASN A 829 -6.67 -42.66 -14.63
C ASN A 829 -8.22 -42.66 -14.69
N ASP A 830 -8.93 -43.19 -13.69
CA ASP A 830 -10.38 -43.07 -13.61
C ASP A 830 -10.73 -41.71 -13.00
N VAL A 831 -11.26 -40.81 -13.83
CA VAL A 831 -11.68 -39.46 -13.43
C VAL A 831 -12.57 -39.48 -12.20
N ARG A 832 -13.40 -40.52 -12.00
CA ARG A 832 -14.28 -40.60 -10.83
C ARG A 832 -13.53 -40.81 -9.52
N VAL A 833 -12.42 -41.54 -9.58
CA VAL A 833 -11.53 -41.77 -8.43
C VAL A 833 -10.67 -40.52 -8.17
N GLN A 834 -10.24 -39.84 -9.23
CA GLN A 834 -9.52 -38.56 -9.12
C GLN A 834 -10.41 -37.48 -8.48
N GLU A 835 -11.62 -37.24 -8.98
CA GLU A 835 -12.52 -36.19 -8.44
C GLU A 835 -13.07 -36.51 -7.05
N GLU A 836 -13.35 -37.77 -6.72
CA GLU A 836 -13.71 -38.17 -5.34
C GLU A 836 -12.53 -37.95 -4.39
N LEU A 837 -11.30 -38.23 -4.85
CA LEU A 837 -10.09 -38.00 -4.06
C LEU A 837 -9.80 -36.52 -3.83
N LYS A 838 -9.90 -35.67 -4.86
CA LYS A 838 -9.75 -34.21 -4.75
C LYS A 838 -10.72 -33.64 -3.72
N LEU A 839 -12.00 -34.01 -3.82
CA LEU A 839 -13.02 -33.65 -2.83
C LEU A 839 -12.65 -34.12 -1.42
N LEU A 840 -12.24 -35.38 -1.24
CA LEU A 840 -11.89 -35.89 0.09
C LEU A 840 -10.71 -35.12 0.69
N ILE A 841 -9.65 -34.83 -0.07
CA ILE A 841 -8.50 -34.04 0.41
C ILE A 841 -8.94 -32.63 0.81
N GLU A 842 -9.80 -31.97 0.04
CA GLU A 842 -10.36 -30.65 0.37
C GLU A 842 -11.23 -30.69 1.64
N MET A 843 -12.02 -31.75 1.83
CA MET A 843 -12.81 -31.93 3.06
C MET A 843 -11.91 -32.17 4.29
N TYR A 844 -10.80 -32.90 4.15
CA TYR A 844 -9.78 -33.00 5.20
C TYR A 844 -9.09 -31.65 5.45
N SER A 845 -8.88 -30.83 4.42
CA SER A 845 -8.32 -29.47 4.54
C SER A 845 -9.26 -28.52 5.27
N GLY A 846 -10.57 -28.62 5.02
CA GLY A 846 -11.59 -27.90 5.80
C GLY A 846 -11.63 -28.31 7.27
N ILE A 847 -11.56 -29.61 7.55
CA ILE A 847 -11.46 -30.11 8.94
C ILE A 847 -10.17 -29.60 9.61
N ALA A 848 -9.04 -29.60 8.90
CA ALA A 848 -7.77 -29.09 9.41
C ALA A 848 -7.84 -27.60 9.78
N ARG A 849 -8.41 -26.76 8.88
CA ARG A 849 -8.58 -25.31 9.09
C ARG A 849 -9.57 -24.94 10.20
N SER A 850 -10.50 -25.82 10.57
CA SER A 850 -11.41 -25.62 11.72
C SER A 850 -10.74 -25.69 13.11
N ALA A 851 -9.41 -25.57 13.14
CA ALA A 851 -8.58 -25.59 14.32
C ALA A 851 -8.78 -24.37 15.21
N GLU A 852 -9.20 -24.61 16.44
CA GLU A 852 -9.32 -23.61 17.48
C GLU A 852 -8.88 -24.22 18.81
N SER A 853 -8.63 -23.36 19.81
CA SER A 853 -8.22 -23.77 21.16
C SER A 853 -9.20 -24.76 21.84
N ALA A 854 -10.46 -24.82 21.40
CA ALA A 854 -11.45 -25.78 21.87
C ALA A 854 -11.57 -27.07 21.01
N SER A 855 -11.14 -27.05 19.75
CA SER A 855 -11.38 -28.13 18.77
C SER A 855 -10.13 -28.92 18.39
N HIS A 856 -8.92 -28.34 18.56
CA HIS A 856 -7.65 -28.88 18.07
C HIS A 856 -7.40 -30.35 18.45
N THR A 857 -7.79 -30.77 19.66
CA THR A 857 -7.59 -32.15 20.14
C THR A 857 -8.39 -33.18 19.33
N GLN A 858 -9.63 -32.86 18.95
CA GLN A 858 -10.47 -33.75 18.14
C GLN A 858 -9.99 -33.81 16.69
N ILE A 859 -9.61 -32.65 16.14
CA ILE A 859 -9.10 -32.53 14.77
C ILE A 859 -7.74 -33.23 14.63
N THR A 860 -6.84 -33.08 15.61
CA THR A 860 -5.56 -33.79 15.68
C THR A 860 -5.78 -35.30 15.68
N ALA A 861 -6.68 -35.81 16.53
CA ALA A 861 -6.98 -37.24 16.60
C ALA A 861 -7.52 -37.82 15.28
N PHE A 862 -8.18 -36.98 14.46
CA PHE A 862 -8.73 -37.35 13.16
C PHE A 862 -7.73 -37.21 12.00
N CYS A 863 -6.97 -36.11 11.94
CA CYS A 863 -6.07 -35.82 10.82
C CYS A 863 -4.72 -36.53 10.94
N LEU A 864 -4.17 -36.70 12.14
CA LEU A 864 -2.83 -37.28 12.31
C LEU A 864 -2.70 -38.71 11.72
N PRO A 865 -3.68 -39.63 11.88
CA PRO A 865 -3.63 -40.95 11.25
C PRO A 865 -3.70 -40.93 9.72
N VAL A 866 -4.22 -39.87 9.09
CA VAL A 866 -4.41 -39.81 7.63
C VAL A 866 -3.14 -39.41 6.87
N LEU A 867 -2.20 -38.73 7.52
CA LEU A 867 -0.99 -38.19 6.85
C LEU A 867 -0.19 -39.26 6.07
N PRO A 868 0.10 -40.46 6.61
CA PRO A 868 0.81 -41.50 5.85
C PRO A 868 -0.04 -42.06 4.69
N VAL A 869 -1.37 -42.02 4.80
CA VAL A 869 -2.30 -42.47 3.76
C VAL A 869 -2.29 -41.47 2.59
N VAL A 870 -2.41 -40.17 2.90
CA VAL A 870 -2.37 -39.09 1.90
C VAL A 870 -0.99 -39.02 1.21
N ALA A 871 0.11 -39.17 1.96
CA ALA A 871 1.45 -39.24 1.37
C ALA A 871 1.64 -40.47 0.46
N LYS A 872 0.98 -41.61 0.74
CA LYS A 872 0.94 -42.76 -0.18
C LYS A 872 0.09 -42.48 -1.42
N ILE A 873 -1.06 -41.84 -1.26
CA ILE A 873 -1.94 -41.44 -2.36
C ILE A 873 -1.19 -40.52 -3.34
N PHE A 874 -0.45 -39.52 -2.84
CA PHE A 874 0.42 -38.67 -3.64
C PHE A 874 1.37 -39.48 -4.55
N GLN A 875 2.03 -40.51 -4.01
CA GLN A 875 2.96 -41.35 -4.77
C GLN A 875 2.25 -42.13 -5.90
N ILE A 876 1.00 -42.54 -5.67
CA ILE A 876 0.18 -43.27 -6.65
C ILE A 876 -0.36 -42.32 -7.75
N PHE A 877 -0.85 -41.14 -7.35
CA PHE A 877 -1.55 -40.18 -8.23
C PHE A 877 -0.69 -39.03 -8.75
N GLN A 878 0.64 -39.12 -8.62
CA GLN A 878 1.66 -38.14 -9.07
C GLN A 878 1.56 -37.63 -10.53
N GLY A 879 0.69 -38.20 -11.36
CA GLY A 879 0.41 -37.76 -12.73
C GLY A 879 -0.72 -36.74 -12.85
N ASP A 880 -1.51 -36.53 -11.80
CA ASP A 880 -2.55 -35.50 -11.70
C ASP A 880 -2.00 -34.31 -10.89
N SER A 881 -1.81 -33.16 -11.54
CA SER A 881 -1.24 -31.96 -10.92
C SER A 881 -2.15 -31.34 -9.85
N GLN A 882 -3.46 -31.50 -9.96
CA GLN A 882 -4.41 -31.01 -8.95
C GLN A 882 -4.36 -31.88 -7.69
N VAL A 883 -4.33 -33.20 -7.82
CA VAL A 883 -4.15 -34.10 -6.64
C VAL A 883 -2.81 -33.84 -5.95
N VAL A 884 -1.75 -33.58 -6.73
CA VAL A 884 -0.43 -33.18 -6.22
C VAL A 884 -0.50 -31.86 -5.43
N ASN A 885 -1.13 -30.82 -5.99
CA ASN A 885 -1.27 -29.51 -5.36
C ASN A 885 -2.13 -29.60 -4.08
N LEU A 886 -3.33 -30.17 -4.16
CA LEU A 886 -4.24 -30.31 -3.01
C LEU A 886 -3.61 -31.12 -1.86
N THR A 887 -2.83 -32.15 -2.17
CA THR A 887 -2.12 -32.92 -1.14
C THR A 887 -1.08 -32.06 -0.41
N LEU A 888 -0.33 -31.22 -1.14
CA LEU A 888 0.66 -30.34 -0.53
C LEU A 888 -0.02 -29.22 0.26
N ASN A 889 -1.07 -28.62 -0.29
CA ASN A 889 -1.88 -27.60 0.40
C ASN A 889 -2.49 -28.12 1.70
N PHE A 890 -3.03 -29.34 1.71
CA PHE A 890 -3.54 -29.99 2.93
C PHE A 890 -2.47 -30.08 4.04
N PHE A 891 -1.22 -30.39 3.68
CA PHE A 891 -0.13 -30.45 4.65
C PHE A 891 0.28 -29.06 5.16
N CYS A 892 0.29 -28.03 4.32
CA CYS A 892 0.53 -26.63 4.72
C CYS A 892 -0.56 -26.16 5.68
N LEU A 893 -1.83 -26.24 5.27
CA LEU A 893 -2.99 -25.85 6.08
C LEU A 893 -3.08 -26.59 7.42
N LEU A 894 -2.72 -27.87 7.47
CA LEU A 894 -2.67 -28.61 8.74
C LEU A 894 -1.51 -28.12 9.64
N VAL A 895 -0.35 -27.81 9.07
CA VAL A 895 0.79 -27.26 9.82
C VAL A 895 0.45 -25.88 10.38
N GLU A 896 -0.06 -24.97 9.55
CA GLU A 896 -0.48 -23.63 9.94
C GLU A 896 -1.54 -23.66 11.06
N ALA A 897 -2.58 -24.48 10.88
CA ALA A 897 -3.73 -24.50 11.80
C ALA A 897 -3.49 -25.31 13.09
N GLN A 898 -2.69 -26.38 13.07
CA GLN A 898 -2.54 -27.29 14.23
C GLN A 898 -1.18 -27.25 14.91
N LEU A 899 -0.07 -26.91 14.24
CA LEU A 899 1.28 -27.22 14.76
C LEU A 899 1.56 -26.58 16.12
N CYS A 900 1.05 -25.37 16.36
CA CYS A 900 1.17 -24.66 17.64
C CYS A 900 0.47 -25.35 18.82
N TYR A 901 -0.49 -26.24 18.56
CA TYR A 901 -1.23 -27.00 19.58
C TYR A 901 -0.73 -28.44 19.79
N LEU A 902 0.20 -28.93 18.96
CA LEU A 902 0.61 -30.34 18.99
C LEU A 902 1.65 -30.62 20.09
N PRO A 903 1.50 -31.70 20.88
CA PRO A 903 2.57 -32.17 21.75
C PRO A 903 3.75 -32.70 20.90
N PRO A 904 5.00 -32.69 21.41
CA PRO A 904 6.19 -33.04 20.62
C PRO A 904 6.15 -34.41 19.92
N ARG A 905 5.44 -35.39 20.51
CA ARG A 905 5.22 -36.72 19.91
C ARG A 905 4.41 -36.66 18.60
N ASP A 906 3.41 -35.79 18.55
CA ASP A 906 2.47 -35.71 17.44
C ASP A 906 2.99 -34.74 16.38
N ALA A 907 3.64 -33.64 16.80
CA ALA A 907 4.45 -32.80 15.91
C ALA A 907 5.52 -33.62 15.15
N LEU A 908 6.22 -34.55 15.82
CA LEU A 908 7.19 -35.45 15.16
C LEU A 908 6.55 -36.32 14.05
N GLN A 909 5.28 -36.74 14.22
CA GLN A 909 4.56 -37.50 13.19
C GLN A 909 4.24 -36.63 11.97
N VAL A 910 3.81 -35.38 12.19
CA VAL A 910 3.63 -34.39 11.12
C VAL A 910 4.94 -34.16 10.37
N TYR A 911 6.02 -33.83 11.09
CA TYR A 911 7.33 -33.58 10.48
C TYR A 911 7.86 -34.78 9.67
N THR A 912 7.65 -36.00 10.16
CA THR A 912 8.06 -37.23 9.44
C THR A 912 7.26 -37.40 8.15
N ALA A 913 5.95 -37.19 8.19
CA ALA A 913 5.09 -37.28 7.01
C ALA A 913 5.39 -36.18 5.99
N SER A 914 5.65 -34.95 6.42
CA SER A 914 6.05 -33.84 5.54
C SER A 914 7.38 -34.11 4.84
N ASP A 915 8.40 -34.62 5.55
CA ASP A 915 9.67 -35.01 4.92
C ASP A 915 9.49 -36.14 3.89
N ASP A 916 8.68 -37.16 4.19
CA ASP A 916 8.38 -38.23 3.22
C ASP A 916 7.59 -37.73 1.99
N LEU A 917 6.71 -36.74 2.17
CA LEU A 917 5.96 -36.10 1.08
C LEU A 917 6.86 -35.24 0.18
N ILE A 918 7.66 -34.34 0.76
CA ILE A 918 8.66 -33.53 0.02
C ILE A 918 9.62 -34.46 -0.74
N ARG A 919 10.04 -35.56 -0.09
CA ARG A 919 10.91 -36.59 -0.69
C ARG A 919 10.26 -37.34 -1.83
N ALA A 920 8.95 -37.59 -1.79
CA ALA A 920 8.21 -38.12 -2.92
C ALA A 920 8.18 -37.10 -4.08
N TYR A 921 7.80 -35.84 -3.80
CA TYR A 921 7.72 -34.77 -4.79
C TYR A 921 9.07 -34.56 -5.51
N CYS A 922 10.15 -34.36 -4.75
CA CYS A 922 11.47 -34.11 -5.31
C CYS A 922 12.00 -35.30 -6.14
N ARG A 923 11.76 -36.55 -5.71
CA ARG A 923 12.12 -37.76 -6.48
C ARG A 923 11.39 -37.85 -7.81
N HIS A 924 10.13 -37.39 -7.88
CA HIS A 924 9.31 -37.49 -9.08
C HIS A 924 9.49 -36.31 -10.04
N ASN A 925 9.99 -35.17 -9.56
CA ASN A 925 10.19 -33.97 -10.37
C ASN A 925 11.66 -33.65 -10.72
N LEU A 926 12.64 -34.32 -10.09
CA LEU A 926 14.05 -34.17 -10.44
C LEU A 926 14.29 -34.42 -11.94
N GLY A 927 14.78 -33.40 -12.65
CA GLY A 927 15.11 -33.48 -14.08
C GLY A 927 13.92 -33.33 -15.04
N LYS A 928 12.68 -33.16 -14.56
CA LYS A 928 11.56 -32.72 -15.41
C LYS A 928 11.60 -31.20 -15.61
N LYS A 929 11.18 -30.75 -16.80
CA LYS A 929 10.94 -29.33 -17.10
C LYS A 929 9.44 -29.11 -17.30
N THR A 930 8.72 -28.86 -16.22
CA THR A 930 7.28 -28.56 -16.19
C THR A 930 7.05 -27.32 -15.35
N LYS A 931 6.01 -26.54 -15.68
CA LYS A 931 5.82 -25.15 -15.20
C LYS A 931 5.08 -25.03 -13.86
N ASP A 932 4.53 -26.13 -13.35
CA ASP A 932 3.58 -26.09 -12.25
C ASP A 932 4.30 -25.84 -10.93
N PHE A 933 4.05 -24.67 -10.34
CA PHE A 933 4.71 -24.19 -9.13
C PHE A 933 3.79 -24.30 -7.90
N ILE A 934 4.39 -24.46 -6.72
CA ILE A 934 3.68 -24.62 -5.43
C ILE A 934 4.41 -23.79 -4.37
N ASP A 935 3.63 -22.99 -3.65
CA ASP A 935 4.06 -22.15 -2.54
C ASP A 935 4.44 -22.97 -1.30
N PHE A 936 5.45 -22.51 -0.54
CA PHE A 936 5.94 -23.15 0.68
C PHE A 936 6.48 -22.11 1.70
N SER A 937 5.68 -21.11 2.07
CA SER A 937 5.92 -20.17 3.20
C SER A 937 4.59 -19.54 3.67
N GLU A 938 4.45 -18.86 4.82
CA GLU A 938 5.34 -18.61 5.98
C GLU A 938 4.51 -18.90 7.27
N ASP A 939 4.33 -18.07 8.30
CA ASP A 939 5.30 -17.75 9.37
C ASP A 939 4.89 -18.45 10.68
N ALA A 940 5.81 -18.52 11.65
CA ALA A 940 5.44 -18.65 13.06
C ALA A 940 6.53 -18.10 14.00
N THR A 941 6.37 -16.86 14.50
CA THR A 941 6.99 -16.46 15.78
C THR A 941 6.06 -15.66 16.70
N SER A 942 5.82 -16.21 17.90
CA SER A 942 5.62 -15.40 19.10
C SER A 942 6.34 -16.06 20.29
N GLU A 943 6.91 -15.24 21.17
CA GLU A 943 7.80 -15.70 22.23
C GLU A 943 7.00 -16.17 23.47
N GLN A 944 7.06 -17.46 23.85
CA GLN A 944 7.36 -17.89 25.23
C GLN A 944 7.47 -19.41 25.45
N GLU A 945 8.14 -19.75 26.56
CA GLU A 945 8.32 -21.06 27.21
C GLU A 945 9.53 -21.93 26.79
N GLN A 946 10.70 -21.57 27.34
CA GLN A 946 11.94 -22.34 27.26
C GLN A 946 12.15 -23.27 28.47
N ALA A 947 11.95 -24.57 28.26
CA ALA A 947 12.67 -25.64 28.96
C ALA A 947 12.71 -26.94 28.10
N ASP A 948 11.55 -27.41 27.64
CA ASP A 948 11.43 -28.67 26.88
C ASP A 948 11.63 -28.51 25.37
N ALA A 949 11.60 -27.27 24.85
CA ALA A 949 11.72 -26.94 23.43
C ALA A 949 13.05 -27.35 22.76
N SER A 950 14.10 -27.67 23.54
CA SER A 950 15.46 -27.94 23.01
C SER A 950 15.55 -29.20 22.14
N GLN A 951 14.79 -30.27 22.45
CA GLN A 951 14.71 -31.44 21.58
C GLN A 951 13.80 -31.20 20.37
N ALA A 952 12.64 -30.57 20.57
CA ALA A 952 11.69 -30.28 19.49
C ALA A 952 12.32 -29.38 18.41
N SER A 953 12.93 -28.24 18.80
CA SER A 953 13.63 -27.33 17.88
C SER A 953 14.70 -28.04 17.04
N SER A 954 15.45 -28.97 17.64
CA SER A 954 16.45 -29.76 16.90
C SER A 954 15.81 -30.60 15.78
N VAL A 955 14.65 -31.21 16.05
CA VAL A 955 13.88 -32.03 15.11
C VAL A 955 13.23 -31.16 14.02
N VAL A 956 12.62 -30.03 14.37
CA VAL A 956 12.03 -29.10 13.37
C VAL A 956 13.11 -28.70 12.37
N ALA A 957 14.27 -28.26 12.89
CA ALA A 957 15.40 -27.92 12.06
C ALA A 957 15.90 -29.12 11.24
N ASP A 958 15.99 -30.34 11.79
CA ASP A 958 16.41 -31.50 10.97
C ASP A 958 15.46 -31.79 9.79
N VAL A 959 14.15 -31.57 9.97
CA VAL A 959 13.15 -31.74 8.91
C VAL A 959 13.16 -30.61 7.88
N VAL A 960 13.21 -29.34 8.32
CA VAL A 960 13.34 -28.19 7.39
C VAL A 960 14.65 -28.30 6.59
N PHE A 961 15.74 -28.75 7.22
CA PHE A 961 17.00 -29.02 6.54
C PHE A 961 16.94 -30.21 5.59
N SER A 962 16.17 -31.26 5.94
CA SER A 962 15.91 -32.37 5.03
C SER A 962 15.14 -31.91 3.79
N GLY A 963 14.09 -31.08 3.96
CA GLY A 963 13.36 -30.47 2.85
C GLY A 963 14.25 -29.57 2.00
N LEU A 964 14.98 -28.63 2.61
CA LEU A 964 15.89 -27.71 1.90
C LEU A 964 16.96 -28.46 1.08
N ARG A 965 17.52 -29.56 1.60
CA ARG A 965 18.44 -30.46 0.87
C ARG A 965 17.85 -31.02 -0.43
N GLN A 966 16.54 -31.21 -0.47
CA GLN A 966 15.79 -31.80 -1.59
C GLN A 966 15.26 -30.71 -2.55
N VAL A 967 15.01 -29.51 -2.05
CA VAL A 967 14.51 -28.35 -2.82
C VAL A 967 15.65 -27.59 -3.52
N ILE A 968 16.83 -27.42 -2.92
CA ILE A 968 17.98 -26.72 -3.55
C ILE A 968 18.27 -27.21 -5.00
N PRO A 969 18.31 -28.52 -5.31
CA PRO A 969 18.53 -29.00 -6.67
C PRO A 969 17.45 -28.64 -7.70
N LEU A 970 16.26 -28.22 -7.24
CA LEU A 970 15.15 -27.80 -8.11
C LEU A 970 15.23 -26.30 -8.44
N MET A 971 15.92 -25.49 -7.63
CA MET A 971 15.98 -24.03 -7.75
C MET A 971 16.90 -23.57 -8.88
N THR A 972 16.45 -23.78 -10.11
CA THR A 972 17.12 -23.30 -11.33
C THR A 972 16.98 -21.78 -11.50
N GLU A 973 17.92 -21.16 -12.21
CA GLU A 973 17.89 -19.73 -12.56
C GLU A 973 16.58 -19.30 -13.27
N GLN A 974 15.96 -20.20 -14.05
CA GLN A 974 14.67 -19.95 -14.71
C GLN A 974 13.49 -19.92 -13.74
N LEU A 975 13.56 -20.70 -12.65
CA LEU A 975 12.55 -20.68 -11.59
C LEU A 975 12.78 -19.48 -10.66
N LEU A 976 14.03 -19.18 -10.32
CA LEU A 976 14.38 -17.99 -9.52
C LEU A 976 14.15 -16.65 -10.24
N ALA A 977 13.69 -16.66 -11.50
CA ALA A 977 13.17 -15.48 -12.19
C ALA A 977 11.68 -15.17 -11.88
N TYR A 978 10.96 -16.09 -11.22
CA TYR A 978 9.59 -15.86 -10.76
C TYR A 978 9.63 -15.10 -9.42
N PRO A 979 9.07 -13.87 -9.32
CA PRO A 979 9.31 -13.00 -8.17
C PRO A 979 8.89 -13.59 -6.81
N SER A 980 7.66 -14.11 -6.65
CA SER A 980 7.21 -14.61 -5.33
C SER A 980 8.04 -15.81 -4.86
N LEU A 981 8.27 -16.81 -5.71
CA LEU A 981 9.16 -17.93 -5.42
C LEU A 981 10.56 -17.44 -5.00
N SER A 982 11.14 -16.50 -5.75
CA SER A 982 12.47 -15.99 -5.43
C SER A 982 12.49 -15.35 -4.03
N GLN A 983 11.48 -14.55 -3.70
CA GLN A 983 11.34 -13.91 -2.40
C GLN A 983 11.27 -14.94 -1.27
N GLN A 984 10.35 -15.92 -1.37
CA GLN A 984 10.17 -16.97 -0.36
C GLN A 984 11.43 -17.83 -0.17
N TYR A 985 12.02 -18.30 -1.28
CA TYR A 985 13.24 -19.12 -1.22
C TYR A 985 14.40 -18.38 -0.57
N PHE A 986 14.65 -17.12 -0.92
CA PHE A 986 15.74 -16.35 -0.33
C PHE A 986 15.46 -15.89 1.11
N THR A 987 14.20 -15.65 1.48
CA THR A 987 13.80 -15.44 2.89
C THR A 987 14.09 -16.69 3.74
N LEU A 988 13.60 -17.86 3.31
CA LEU A 988 13.85 -19.15 3.99
C LEU A 988 15.36 -19.44 4.10
N VAL A 989 16.12 -19.26 3.02
CA VAL A 989 17.58 -19.47 3.04
C VAL A 989 18.29 -18.50 3.99
N SER A 990 17.89 -17.22 4.01
CA SER A 990 18.46 -16.22 4.92
C SER A 990 18.22 -16.61 6.39
N TYR A 991 16.98 -16.92 6.75
CA TYR A 991 16.60 -17.36 8.10
C TYR A 991 17.30 -18.67 8.52
N MET A 992 17.35 -19.67 7.63
CA MET A 992 18.04 -20.93 7.89
C MET A 992 19.53 -20.77 8.13
N VAL A 993 20.19 -19.83 7.45
CA VAL A 993 21.58 -19.47 7.77
C VAL A 993 21.67 -18.79 9.12
N GLU A 994 20.89 -17.75 9.35
CA GLU A 994 21.01 -16.91 10.56
C GLU A 994 20.84 -17.72 11.85
N VAL A 995 19.86 -18.63 11.88
CA VAL A 995 19.54 -19.43 13.07
C VAL A 995 20.33 -20.76 13.12
N TYR A 996 20.58 -21.40 11.98
CA TYR A 996 21.03 -22.80 11.92
C TYR A 996 22.26 -23.06 11.02
N ALA A 997 23.16 -22.07 10.85
CA ALA A 997 24.37 -22.17 10.02
C ALA A 997 25.21 -23.47 10.19
N GLU A 998 25.30 -24.04 11.41
CA GLU A 998 26.01 -25.31 11.66
C GLU A 998 25.42 -26.49 10.87
N LYS A 999 24.08 -26.55 10.76
CA LYS A 999 23.42 -27.59 9.97
C LYS A 999 23.63 -27.36 8.46
N LEU A 1000 23.81 -26.11 8.00
CA LEU A 1000 24.17 -25.84 6.59
C LEU A 1000 25.63 -26.23 6.32
N ALA A 1001 26.53 -26.00 7.28
CA ALA A 1001 27.90 -26.46 7.19
C ALA A 1001 27.99 -28.00 7.04
N SER A 1002 27.04 -28.75 7.61
CA SER A 1002 26.94 -30.22 7.47
C SER A 1002 26.42 -30.73 6.10
N LEU A 1003 26.03 -29.84 5.18
CA LEU A 1003 25.54 -30.25 3.85
C LEU A 1003 26.61 -31.03 3.07
N PRO A 1004 26.23 -31.96 2.17
CA PRO A 1004 27.12 -32.45 1.12
C PRO A 1004 27.64 -31.29 0.28
N SER A 1005 28.93 -31.30 -0.06
CA SER A 1005 29.59 -30.14 -0.69
C SER A 1005 29.02 -29.76 -2.07
N GLU A 1006 28.41 -30.70 -2.79
CA GLU A 1006 27.69 -30.40 -4.04
C GLU A 1006 26.37 -29.65 -3.80
N LEU A 1007 25.61 -29.99 -2.74
CA LEU A 1007 24.42 -29.23 -2.35
C LEU A 1007 24.80 -27.84 -1.84
N PHE A 1008 25.87 -27.74 -1.04
CA PHE A 1008 26.39 -26.47 -0.57
C PHE A 1008 26.87 -25.58 -1.73
N ARG A 1009 27.51 -26.17 -2.75
CA ARG A 1009 27.91 -25.48 -3.99
C ARG A 1009 26.69 -24.93 -4.76
N MET A 1010 25.61 -25.69 -4.87
CA MET A 1010 24.38 -25.23 -5.54
C MET A 1010 23.67 -24.11 -4.76
N LEU A 1011 23.63 -24.20 -3.42
CA LEU A 1011 23.11 -23.12 -2.57
C LEU A 1011 23.87 -21.80 -2.81
N LEU A 1012 25.21 -21.86 -2.82
CA LEU A 1012 26.05 -20.69 -3.11
C LEU A 1012 25.85 -20.15 -4.54
N GLN A 1013 25.54 -21.01 -5.52
CA GLN A 1013 25.15 -20.55 -6.85
C GLN A 1013 23.80 -19.84 -6.85
N SER A 1014 22.81 -20.32 -6.09
CA SER A 1014 21.53 -19.62 -5.97
C SER A 1014 21.70 -18.24 -5.31
N LEU A 1015 22.52 -18.12 -4.24
CA LEU A 1015 22.84 -16.82 -3.64
C LEU A 1015 23.52 -15.85 -4.63
N LEU A 1016 24.34 -16.35 -5.55
CA LEU A 1016 24.95 -15.53 -6.60
C LEU A 1016 23.91 -15.02 -7.63
N VAL A 1017 22.90 -15.82 -7.97
CA VAL A 1017 21.75 -15.37 -8.78
C VAL A 1017 20.95 -14.31 -8.02
N GLY A 1018 20.62 -14.57 -6.76
CA GLY A 1018 19.85 -13.66 -5.91
C GLY A 1018 20.54 -12.31 -5.69
N MET A 1019 21.88 -12.25 -5.58
CA MET A 1019 22.66 -11.00 -5.49
C MET A 1019 22.55 -10.10 -6.74
N ARG A 1020 22.08 -10.64 -7.87
CA ARG A 1020 21.89 -9.95 -9.15
C ARG A 1020 20.43 -9.86 -9.57
N HIS A 1021 19.51 -10.20 -8.67
CA HIS A 1021 18.08 -10.18 -8.94
C HIS A 1021 17.53 -8.74 -9.05
N ILE A 1022 16.38 -8.57 -9.71
CA ILE A 1022 15.75 -7.26 -9.91
C ILE A 1022 15.07 -6.72 -8.64
N SER A 1023 14.56 -7.61 -7.77
CA SER A 1023 14.00 -7.24 -6.47
C SER A 1023 15.13 -6.97 -5.47
N VAL A 1024 15.09 -5.79 -4.85
CA VAL A 1024 16.08 -5.34 -3.85
C VAL A 1024 16.07 -6.24 -2.61
N ASP A 1025 14.91 -6.76 -2.20
CA ASP A 1025 14.81 -7.58 -0.98
C ASP A 1025 15.41 -8.98 -1.18
N VAL A 1026 15.23 -9.58 -2.36
CA VAL A 1026 15.93 -10.81 -2.75
C VAL A 1026 17.46 -10.61 -2.71
N VAL A 1027 17.94 -9.47 -3.23
CA VAL A 1027 19.37 -9.14 -3.18
C VAL A 1027 19.86 -8.97 -1.75
N ARG A 1028 19.09 -8.28 -0.88
CA ARG A 1028 19.41 -8.09 0.54
C ARG A 1028 19.44 -9.42 1.30
N ASN A 1029 18.44 -10.28 1.14
CA ASN A 1029 18.38 -11.61 1.74
C ASN A 1029 19.56 -12.48 1.28
N SER A 1030 19.92 -12.42 -0.01
CA SER A 1030 21.06 -13.15 -0.55
C SER A 1030 22.40 -12.70 0.04
N PHE A 1031 22.57 -11.39 0.26
CA PHE A 1031 23.72 -10.84 0.98
C PHE A 1031 23.73 -11.23 2.46
N GLN A 1032 22.61 -11.08 3.17
CA GLN A 1032 22.49 -11.48 4.58
C GLN A 1032 22.85 -12.95 4.79
N ALA A 1033 22.30 -13.85 3.96
CA ALA A 1033 22.63 -15.26 3.97
C ALA A 1033 24.14 -15.53 3.77
N LEU A 1034 24.80 -14.89 2.80
CA LEU A 1034 26.24 -15.09 2.63
C LEU A 1034 27.06 -14.47 3.77
N GLY A 1035 26.66 -13.30 4.27
CA GLY A 1035 27.33 -12.58 5.36
C GLY A 1035 27.28 -13.33 6.69
N GLU A 1036 26.15 -13.98 7.01
CA GLU A 1036 26.05 -14.82 8.20
C GLU A 1036 26.74 -16.18 8.03
N LEU A 1037 26.75 -16.81 6.84
CA LEU A 1037 27.60 -17.98 6.58
C LEU A 1037 29.09 -17.69 6.80
N ALA A 1038 29.58 -16.56 6.27
CA ALA A 1038 30.94 -16.11 6.47
C ALA A 1038 31.21 -15.78 7.95
N SER A 1039 30.30 -15.05 8.61
CA SER A 1039 30.40 -14.73 10.04
C SER A 1039 30.41 -15.98 10.93
N TYR A 1040 29.64 -17.01 10.59
CA TYR A 1040 29.64 -18.30 11.27
C TYR A 1040 31.01 -19.00 11.16
N HIS A 1041 31.57 -19.13 9.95
CA HIS A 1041 32.89 -19.75 9.77
C HIS A 1041 33.99 -18.97 10.50
N TRP A 1042 33.94 -17.63 10.47
CA TRP A 1042 34.88 -16.78 11.21
C TRP A 1042 34.78 -16.99 12.74
N LYS A 1043 33.57 -16.97 13.31
CA LYS A 1043 33.31 -17.28 14.73
C LYS A 1043 33.83 -18.69 15.09
N ALA A 1044 33.64 -19.67 14.21
CA ALA A 1044 34.13 -21.03 14.38
C ALA A 1044 35.66 -21.11 14.41
N GLN A 1045 36.36 -20.46 13.48
CA GLN A 1045 37.83 -20.39 13.45
C GLN A 1045 38.42 -19.81 14.74
N LEU A 1046 37.88 -18.69 15.23
CA LEU A 1046 38.28 -18.08 16.51
C LEU A 1046 38.06 -19.05 17.70
N SER A 1047 36.97 -19.82 17.66
CA SER A 1047 36.62 -20.81 18.68
C SER A 1047 37.33 -22.16 18.49
N ARG A 1048 38.23 -22.29 17.50
CA ARG A 1048 38.91 -23.53 17.09
C ARG A 1048 37.98 -24.68 16.69
N GLN A 1049 36.81 -24.35 16.18
CA GLN A 1049 35.83 -25.27 15.60
C GLN A 1049 36.00 -25.33 14.07
N PRO A 1050 35.63 -26.44 13.40
CA PRO A 1050 35.89 -26.62 11.97
C PRO A 1050 35.07 -25.67 11.08
N GLY A 1051 33.83 -25.32 11.47
CA GLY A 1051 32.94 -24.49 10.65
C GLY A 1051 32.81 -25.00 9.21
N LEU A 1052 33.04 -24.13 8.22
CA LEU A 1052 32.99 -24.46 6.79
C LEU A 1052 34.28 -25.05 6.19
N GLU A 1053 35.28 -25.44 7.00
CA GLU A 1053 36.59 -25.88 6.47
C GLU A 1053 36.51 -27.14 5.59
N ALA A 1054 35.56 -28.05 5.83
CA ALA A 1054 35.34 -29.23 4.97
C ALA A 1054 34.95 -28.87 3.53
N HIS A 1055 34.20 -27.78 3.34
CA HIS A 1055 33.87 -27.23 2.03
C HIS A 1055 35.05 -26.46 1.44
N ARG A 1056 35.78 -25.73 2.28
CA ARG A 1056 36.99 -24.97 1.88
C ARG A 1056 38.12 -25.87 1.40
N GLN A 1057 38.25 -27.09 1.94
CA GLN A 1057 39.23 -28.08 1.46
C GLN A 1057 38.91 -28.59 0.04
N GLN A 1058 37.62 -28.68 -0.33
CA GLN A 1058 37.19 -29.10 -1.67
C GLN A 1058 37.15 -27.93 -2.67
N ASN A 1059 36.86 -26.72 -2.18
CA ASN A 1059 36.90 -25.49 -2.95
C ASN A 1059 37.64 -24.38 -2.17
N PRO A 1060 38.98 -24.29 -2.27
CA PRO A 1060 39.79 -23.29 -1.55
C PRO A 1060 39.53 -21.84 -1.98
N ASP A 1061 38.80 -21.63 -3.07
CA ASP A 1061 38.50 -20.32 -3.64
C ASP A 1061 37.10 -19.82 -3.27
N ILE A 1062 36.31 -20.60 -2.52
CA ILE A 1062 34.88 -20.37 -2.24
C ILE A 1062 34.56 -18.94 -1.76
N PHE A 1063 35.26 -18.42 -0.74
CA PHE A 1063 35.05 -17.07 -0.23
C PHE A 1063 35.71 -15.99 -1.12
N MET A 1064 36.85 -16.30 -1.74
CA MET A 1064 37.55 -15.40 -2.66
C MET A 1064 36.78 -15.18 -3.97
N ALA A 1065 36.00 -16.17 -4.42
CA ALA A 1065 35.11 -16.04 -5.56
C ALA A 1065 34.03 -14.99 -5.28
N PHE A 1066 33.38 -15.06 -4.11
CA PHE A 1066 32.42 -14.03 -3.70
C PHE A 1066 33.06 -12.66 -3.48
N LEU A 1067 34.22 -12.55 -2.81
CA LEU A 1067 34.93 -11.28 -2.69
C LEU A 1067 35.18 -10.65 -4.07
N ARG A 1068 35.70 -11.44 -5.01
CA ARG A 1068 35.97 -10.99 -6.39
C ARG A 1068 34.69 -10.56 -7.12
N VAL A 1069 33.59 -11.31 -7.01
CA VAL A 1069 32.30 -10.95 -7.62
C VAL A 1069 31.75 -9.67 -6.99
N ILE A 1070 31.64 -9.61 -5.67
CA ILE A 1070 31.02 -8.48 -4.97
C ILE A 1070 31.83 -7.20 -5.20
N PHE A 1071 33.16 -7.24 -5.15
CA PHE A 1071 33.98 -6.08 -5.52
C PHE A 1071 33.84 -5.70 -6.99
N ARG A 1072 33.82 -6.66 -7.93
CA ARG A 1072 33.63 -6.32 -9.36
C ARG A 1072 32.26 -5.72 -9.62
N MET A 1073 31.21 -6.25 -9.02
CA MET A 1073 29.85 -5.71 -9.10
C MET A 1073 29.77 -4.31 -8.48
N ALA A 1074 30.32 -4.14 -7.27
CA ALA A 1074 30.35 -2.85 -6.57
C ALA A 1074 31.28 -1.80 -7.21
N LEU A 1075 32.19 -2.16 -8.12
CA LEU A 1075 33.10 -1.22 -8.79
C LEU A 1075 32.77 -0.96 -10.26
N PHE A 1076 32.49 -2.01 -11.05
CA PHE A 1076 32.36 -1.94 -12.50
C PHE A 1076 30.90 -2.00 -13.00
N GLU A 1077 30.03 -2.81 -12.36
CA GLU A 1077 28.64 -3.00 -12.79
C GLU A 1077 27.73 -1.81 -12.38
N ASP A 1078 26.51 -1.74 -12.92
CA ASP A 1078 25.52 -0.72 -12.56
C ASP A 1078 24.79 -1.11 -11.27
N PHE A 1079 25.51 -0.86 -10.18
CA PHE A 1079 25.15 -1.23 -8.82
C PHE A 1079 24.34 -0.14 -8.12
N ASN A 1080 23.19 -0.51 -7.54
CA ASN A 1080 22.34 0.36 -6.72
C ASN A 1080 23.02 0.69 -5.37
N PRO A 1081 23.37 1.96 -5.07
CA PRO A 1081 24.05 2.34 -3.83
C PRO A 1081 23.29 1.99 -2.53
N GLY A 1082 21.97 1.81 -2.59
CA GLY A 1082 21.16 1.35 -1.46
C GLY A 1082 21.54 -0.04 -0.94
N ILE A 1083 22.18 -0.86 -1.78
CA ILE A 1083 22.57 -2.24 -1.46
C ILE A 1083 23.98 -2.30 -0.82
N LEU A 1084 24.74 -1.18 -0.78
CA LEU A 1084 26.08 -1.13 -0.18
C LEU A 1084 26.10 -1.54 1.31
N ASP A 1085 25.01 -1.36 2.04
CA ASP A 1085 24.91 -1.78 3.45
C ASP A 1085 24.93 -3.31 3.60
N ALA A 1086 24.13 -4.00 2.79
CA ALA A 1086 24.10 -5.47 2.72
C ALA A 1086 25.43 -6.03 2.20
N CYS A 1087 26.06 -5.35 1.22
CA CYS A 1087 27.42 -5.65 0.80
C CYS A 1087 28.44 -5.49 1.94
N ALA A 1088 28.32 -4.45 2.78
CA ALA A 1088 29.23 -4.23 3.90
C ALA A 1088 29.14 -5.35 4.94
N GLY A 1089 27.93 -5.79 5.28
CA GLY A 1089 27.68 -6.94 6.15
C GLY A 1089 28.30 -8.25 5.64
N THR A 1090 28.44 -8.38 4.31
CA THR A 1090 28.96 -9.58 3.64
C THR A 1090 30.46 -9.54 3.40
N LEU A 1091 30.97 -8.43 2.85
CA LEU A 1091 32.39 -8.25 2.55
C LEU A 1091 33.26 -8.29 3.82
N TYR A 1092 32.77 -7.73 4.94
CA TYR A 1092 33.55 -7.66 6.17
C TYR A 1092 34.00 -9.04 6.71
N PRO A 1093 33.09 -10.00 7.00
CA PRO A 1093 33.51 -11.33 7.45
C PRO A 1093 34.31 -12.10 6.39
N LEU A 1094 34.01 -11.93 5.09
CA LEU A 1094 34.78 -12.56 4.02
C LEU A 1094 36.25 -12.07 4.00
N ILE A 1095 36.47 -10.75 4.15
CA ILE A 1095 37.82 -10.17 4.24
C ILE A 1095 38.55 -10.66 5.51
N LEU A 1096 37.84 -10.80 6.63
CA LEU A 1096 38.42 -11.35 7.86
C LEU A 1096 38.90 -12.80 7.66
N ILE A 1097 38.17 -13.63 6.92
CA ILE A 1097 38.59 -15.02 6.61
C ILE A 1097 39.81 -15.05 5.68
N GLU A 1098 39.79 -14.27 4.59
CA GLU A 1098 40.79 -14.36 3.51
C GLU A 1098 41.90 -13.29 3.59
N GLN A 1099 42.24 -12.79 4.80
CA GLN A 1099 43.23 -11.73 5.03
C GLN A 1099 44.55 -11.88 4.26
N ALA A 1100 45.11 -13.10 4.22
CA ALA A 1100 46.38 -13.39 3.54
C ALA A 1100 46.29 -13.31 2.00
N ARG A 1101 45.08 -13.28 1.43
CA ARG A 1101 44.79 -13.29 -0.01
C ARG A 1101 44.05 -12.04 -0.47
N TYR A 1102 43.49 -11.26 0.45
CA TYR A 1102 42.84 -9.98 0.16
C TYR A 1102 43.76 -9.00 -0.57
N SER A 1103 45.02 -8.88 -0.15
CA SER A 1103 46.01 -8.05 -0.87
C SER A 1103 46.26 -8.55 -2.30
N ALA A 1104 46.31 -9.87 -2.52
CA ALA A 1104 46.47 -10.44 -3.86
C ALA A 1104 45.25 -10.19 -4.77
N LEU A 1105 44.04 -10.06 -4.21
CA LEU A 1105 42.84 -9.62 -4.95
C LEU A 1105 42.90 -8.12 -5.28
N ALA A 1106 43.37 -7.29 -4.36
CA ALA A 1106 43.62 -5.87 -4.65
C ALA A 1106 44.67 -5.73 -5.78
N ASP A 1107 45.77 -6.48 -5.72
CA ASP A 1107 46.80 -6.54 -6.77
C ASP A 1107 46.28 -7.13 -8.10
N GLU A 1108 45.31 -8.04 -8.05
CA GLU A 1108 44.64 -8.57 -9.25
C GLU A 1108 43.76 -7.53 -9.91
N ILE A 1109 42.86 -6.88 -9.16
CA ILE A 1109 42.01 -5.81 -9.67
C ILE A 1109 42.87 -4.64 -10.16
N ASN A 1110 43.99 -4.33 -9.50
CA ASN A 1110 44.94 -3.31 -9.96
C ASN A 1110 45.65 -3.70 -11.27
N ARG A 1111 46.03 -4.98 -11.45
CA ARG A 1111 46.61 -5.49 -12.71
C ARG A 1111 45.59 -5.59 -13.85
N GLU A 1112 44.33 -5.87 -13.56
CA GLU A 1112 43.23 -5.77 -14.53
C GLU A 1112 43.07 -4.33 -15.04
N GLN A 1113 43.53 -3.34 -14.27
CA GLN A 1113 43.58 -1.93 -14.64
C GLN A 1113 44.97 -1.48 -15.13
N ALA A 1114 45.63 -2.31 -15.93
CA ALA A 1114 46.96 -2.05 -16.49
C ALA A 1114 47.08 -0.70 -17.24
N ASP A 1115 46.02 -0.21 -17.87
CA ASP A 1115 46.01 1.07 -18.62
C ASP A 1115 45.82 2.32 -17.73
N LEU A 1116 45.67 2.17 -16.41
CA LEU A 1116 45.72 3.30 -15.49
C LEU A 1116 47.15 3.82 -15.34
N ASP A 1117 47.29 5.12 -15.08
CA ASP A 1117 48.58 5.70 -14.75
C ASP A 1117 49.08 5.23 -13.38
N ALA A 1118 50.40 5.29 -13.17
CA ALA A 1118 51.03 4.78 -11.95
C ALA A 1118 50.51 5.44 -10.66
N ALA A 1119 50.05 6.70 -10.71
CA ALA A 1119 49.48 7.35 -9.53
C ALA A 1119 48.07 6.82 -9.23
N SER A 1120 47.23 6.57 -10.25
CA SER A 1120 45.92 5.94 -10.05
C SER A 1120 46.02 4.47 -9.62
N GLN A 1121 47.01 3.72 -10.12
CA GLN A 1121 47.29 2.35 -9.64
C GLN A 1121 47.78 2.34 -8.17
N GLN A 1122 48.61 3.31 -7.78
CA GLN A 1122 49.02 3.48 -6.39
C GLN A 1122 47.85 3.89 -5.49
N ARG A 1123 46.95 4.76 -5.97
CA ARG A 1123 45.74 5.18 -5.25
C ARG A 1123 44.74 4.03 -5.08
N LEU A 1124 44.54 3.20 -6.11
CA LEU A 1124 43.70 2.01 -6.01
C LEU A 1124 44.22 1.05 -4.93
N ALA A 1125 45.53 0.77 -4.92
CA ALA A 1125 46.16 -0.04 -3.89
C ALA A 1125 46.04 0.59 -2.49
N ALA A 1126 46.18 1.92 -2.37
CA ALA A 1126 46.00 2.64 -1.12
C ALA A 1126 44.55 2.56 -0.60
N ALA A 1127 43.55 2.70 -1.46
CA ALA A 1127 42.13 2.61 -1.08
C ALA A 1127 41.75 1.21 -0.58
N PHE A 1128 42.24 0.14 -1.23
CA PHE A 1128 42.08 -1.23 -0.73
C PHE A 1128 42.77 -1.43 0.64
N ALA A 1129 43.93 -0.81 0.87
CA ALA A 1129 44.58 -0.86 2.18
C ALA A 1129 43.80 -0.06 3.26
N GLU A 1130 43.29 1.13 2.92
CA GLU A 1130 42.54 1.98 3.84
C GLU A 1130 41.24 1.31 4.33
N LEU A 1131 40.58 0.53 3.46
CA LEU A 1131 39.36 -0.23 3.78
C LEU A 1131 39.52 -1.12 5.03
N THR A 1132 40.72 -1.64 5.28
CA THR A 1132 41.03 -2.52 6.43
C THR A 1132 41.99 -1.93 7.45
N SER A 1133 42.56 -0.74 7.18
CA SER A 1133 43.61 -0.07 7.97
C SER A 1133 43.31 0.12 9.47
N PHE A 1134 42.02 0.17 9.84
CA PHE A 1134 41.57 0.35 11.22
C PHE A 1134 41.58 -0.96 12.05
N LEU A 1135 41.79 -2.13 11.40
CA LEU A 1135 41.89 -3.43 12.06
C LEU A 1135 43.34 -3.71 12.48
N SER A 1136 43.58 -3.94 13.77
CA SER A 1136 44.87 -4.47 14.20
C SER A 1136 44.88 -6.01 14.17
N PRO A 1137 46.05 -6.66 14.01
CA PRO A 1137 46.18 -8.11 14.20
C PRO A 1137 45.70 -8.59 15.58
N ALA A 1138 45.76 -7.72 16.60
CA ALA A 1138 45.22 -8.01 17.93
C ALA A 1138 43.69 -8.02 17.94
N ASP A 1139 43.03 -7.11 17.21
CA ASP A 1139 41.55 -7.08 17.14
C ASP A 1139 40.96 -8.33 16.47
N ILE A 1140 41.70 -8.82 15.48
CA ILE A 1140 41.43 -10.07 14.78
C ILE A 1140 41.64 -11.25 15.73
N ALA A 1141 42.80 -11.36 16.37
CA ALA A 1141 43.14 -12.49 17.25
C ALA A 1141 42.32 -12.55 18.55
N MET A 1142 41.85 -11.40 19.06
CA MET A 1142 41.00 -11.30 20.26
C MET A 1142 39.49 -11.29 19.94
N GLY A 1143 39.10 -11.34 18.66
CA GLY A 1143 37.70 -11.33 18.22
C GLY A 1143 36.96 -10.00 18.37
N THR A 1144 37.61 -8.92 18.83
CA THR A 1144 37.01 -7.58 18.95
C THR A 1144 36.58 -7.01 17.59
N ALA A 1145 37.15 -7.54 16.48
CA ALA A 1145 36.72 -7.28 15.11
C ALA A 1145 35.20 -7.38 14.90
N MET A 1146 34.46 -8.23 15.64
CA MET A 1146 33.00 -8.36 15.48
C MET A 1146 32.17 -7.28 16.19
N THR A 1147 32.80 -6.39 16.95
CA THR A 1147 32.10 -5.30 17.65
C THR A 1147 31.32 -4.40 16.68
N ARG A 1148 30.15 -3.92 17.11
CA ARG A 1148 29.30 -3.00 16.32
C ARG A 1148 30.08 -1.77 15.85
N LYS A 1149 31.00 -1.26 16.67
CA LYS A 1149 31.87 -0.12 16.33
C LYS A 1149 32.72 -0.40 15.08
N LEU A 1150 33.41 -1.55 15.03
CA LEU A 1150 34.31 -1.89 13.93
C LEU A 1150 33.54 -2.26 12.65
N ARG A 1151 32.38 -2.93 12.77
CA ARG A 1151 31.47 -3.15 11.63
C ARG A 1151 30.94 -1.84 11.03
N MET A 1152 30.52 -0.87 11.86
CA MET A 1152 30.09 0.44 11.38
C MET A 1152 31.26 1.25 10.78
N GLN A 1153 32.49 1.08 11.28
CA GLN A 1153 33.68 1.69 10.68
C GLN A 1153 33.97 1.09 9.30
N PHE A 1154 33.91 -0.24 9.15
CA PHE A 1154 34.05 -0.89 7.83
C PHE A 1154 32.99 -0.40 6.84
N LYS A 1155 31.71 -0.37 7.24
CA LYS A 1155 30.62 0.19 6.42
C LYS A 1155 30.97 1.59 5.94
N THR A 1156 31.38 2.48 6.86
CA THR A 1156 31.78 3.86 6.55
C THR A 1156 32.93 3.90 5.54
N ASN A 1157 33.98 3.10 5.77
CA ASN A 1157 35.13 2.99 4.87
C ASN A 1157 34.73 2.42 3.50
N LEU A 1158 33.77 1.49 3.41
CA LEU A 1158 33.30 0.92 2.14
C LEU A 1158 32.54 1.95 1.29
N TYR A 1159 31.69 2.78 1.90
CA TYR A 1159 31.05 3.89 1.16
C TYR A 1159 32.09 4.89 0.63
N ALA A 1160 33.10 5.23 1.43
CA ALA A 1160 34.20 6.10 1.00
C ALA A 1160 35.02 5.46 -0.14
N PHE A 1161 35.39 4.18 0.01
CA PHE A 1161 36.10 3.39 -0.98
C PHE A 1161 35.35 3.31 -2.31
N VAL A 1162 34.06 2.94 -2.31
CA VAL A 1162 33.27 2.84 -3.56
C VAL A 1162 33.12 4.22 -4.21
N ALA A 1163 32.88 5.28 -3.44
CA ALA A 1163 32.77 6.63 -3.97
C ALA A 1163 34.09 7.14 -4.58
N GLU A 1164 35.24 6.92 -3.93
CA GLU A 1164 36.54 7.32 -4.47
C GLU A 1164 36.93 6.46 -5.68
N VAL A 1165 36.86 5.14 -5.54
CA VAL A 1165 37.38 4.20 -6.53
C VAL A 1165 36.53 4.22 -7.80
N ARG A 1166 35.18 4.25 -7.72
CA ARG A 1166 34.34 4.48 -8.92
C ARG A 1166 34.67 5.81 -9.59
N GLY A 1167 35.03 6.83 -8.81
CA GLY A 1167 35.38 8.18 -9.28
C GLY A 1167 36.60 8.24 -10.21
N PHE A 1168 37.40 7.17 -10.32
CA PHE A 1168 38.43 7.03 -11.35
C PHE A 1168 38.42 5.70 -12.13
N LEU A 1169 37.71 4.66 -11.65
CA LEU A 1169 37.54 3.40 -12.40
C LEU A 1169 36.41 3.42 -13.42
N LYS A 1170 35.29 4.13 -13.16
CA LYS A 1170 34.23 4.37 -14.18
C LYS A 1170 34.55 5.59 -15.06
N VAL A 1171 35.80 6.02 -15.04
CA VAL A 1171 36.41 6.99 -15.99
C VAL A 1171 37.14 6.21 -17.10
N LYS A 1172 36.62 5.01 -17.42
CA LYS A 1172 37.20 3.97 -18.27
C LYS A 1172 36.08 3.10 -18.86
#